data_AF-Q4SHT1-F1
#
_entry.id   AF-Q4SHT1-F1
#
_cell.length_a   1.000
_cell.length_b   1.000
_cell.length_c   1.000
_cell.angle_alpha   90.00
_cell.angle_beta   90.00
_cell.angle_gamma   90.00
#
_symmetry.space_group_name_H-M   'P 1'
#
loop_
_entity.id
_entity.type
_entity.pdbx_description
1 polymer ?
#
loop_
_entity_poly.entity_id
_entity_poly.type
_entity_poly.pdbx_seq_one_letter_code
_entity_poly.pdbx_strand_id
1 'polypeptide(L)'
;MLKVSQKVSRAVTGWALRSISSQAAAYSQSATTPQDGAEPVQQECPVCSYNEWDPLEEVIVGCAENAHVPPLTVEVKAVTYQKYWPFYQKYGGQSFPADHLKKAVAEIEEMCNILRHEGVTVRRPEPIDWSVEYKTPDFTSTGMYAAMPRDILLVVGNEIIEAPMAWRSRFFEYRAYRPMIKEYFRKGAKWTTAPKPTMADELYDQTYMDCQHEDRIAMVSEGNFVTTEHELCFDAADFIRAGKDIFAQRSHVTNLLGIEWMRRHLAPDYNVHTISFKDVNPMHIDGTFNIIGPGLVLSNPDRPCQQQIEMFEKAGWTIVKPPTPLIPDDHPMWLSSNWLSMNVLMLDEERVMVEANETTTQKMFERLGIETIKVNIRHANSLGGGFHCWTTDVRRRADHLKKAVAEIEEMCNILRHEGVTVRRPEPIDWSVEYKTPDFTSTGMYAAMPRDILLVVGNEIIEAPMAWRSRFFEYRAYRPLIKEYFRKGAKWTTAPKPTMADELYDQVTNFMGIEWMRRHLAPDYNVHIISFKDPNPMHIDATFNIIGPGLVLSNPDRPCQQIKMFKKAGWTVVKPPTPLIPDDHPLWMSSKWLSMNVLMLDEKRVMVDANESTIQKMFESLGIKTVKVNIRHANSLGGGFHCWTTDVRRRGTLQSYF
;
A
#
# COMPACT_ATOMS: atom_id res chain seq x y z
N MET A 1 -13.11 -70.48 21.78
CA MET A 1 -12.88 -70.69 20.32
C MET A 1 -11.40 -70.48 20.03
N LEU A 2 -10.79 -71.16 19.05
CA LEU A 2 -9.33 -71.37 19.00
C LEU A 2 -8.75 -71.45 17.57
N LYS A 3 -7.80 -70.53 17.27
CA LYS A 3 -6.59 -70.64 16.39
C LYS A 3 -6.66 -71.16 14.94
N VAL A 4 -5.52 -70.97 14.24
CA VAL A 4 -5.05 -71.55 12.95
C VAL A 4 -5.51 -70.80 11.68
N SER A 5 -4.71 -69.86 11.14
CA SER A 5 -3.76 -70.01 9.98
C SER A 5 -4.45 -69.71 8.60
N GLN A 6 -3.83 -69.43 7.43
CA GLN A 6 -2.47 -69.72 6.92
C GLN A 6 -2.11 -68.97 5.60
N LYS A 7 -0.83 -68.51 5.40
CA LYS A 7 -0.05 -68.33 4.12
C LYS A 7 -0.52 -67.32 3.01
N VAL A 8 0.28 -66.87 2.00
CA VAL A 8 1.77 -66.69 1.78
C VAL A 8 2.10 -65.98 0.43
N SER A 9 3.33 -65.44 0.27
CA SER A 9 4.09 -65.24 -1.01
C SER A 9 3.63 -64.11 -1.98
N ARG A 10 4.44 -63.37 -2.77
CA ARG A 10 5.89 -63.05 -2.99
C ARG A 10 5.92 -61.84 -3.98
N ALA A 11 6.98 -61.08 -4.30
CA ALA A 11 8.36 -60.83 -3.80
C ALA A 11 8.72 -59.36 -4.21
N VAL A 12 9.84 -58.86 -4.81
CA VAL A 12 11.15 -59.34 -5.31
C VAL A 12 12.16 -58.15 -5.20
N THR A 13 13.38 -58.38 -4.67
CA THR A 13 14.61 -57.51 -4.68
C THR A 13 14.53 -56.02 -4.24
N GLY A 14 15.56 -55.44 -3.60
CA GLY A 14 16.76 -56.05 -2.99
C GLY A 14 17.95 -55.09 -2.80
N TRP A 15 18.61 -55.21 -1.63
CA TRP A 15 20.01 -54.81 -1.31
C TRP A 15 20.38 -53.30 -1.34
N ALA A 16 21.44 -52.81 -0.66
CA ALA A 16 21.87 -52.92 0.75
C ALA A 16 23.28 -52.29 0.93
N LEU A 17 23.46 -51.35 1.86
CA LEU A 17 24.75 -50.91 2.46
C LEU A 17 24.42 -50.16 3.77
N ARG A 18 24.63 -50.74 4.97
CA ARG A 18 25.89 -50.94 5.71
C ARG A 18 26.50 -49.64 6.29
N SER A 19 26.40 -49.52 7.61
CA SER A 19 27.18 -48.63 8.47
C SER A 19 28.37 -49.37 9.11
N ILE A 20 29.39 -48.61 9.57
CA ILE A 20 30.46 -48.90 10.56
C ILE A 20 31.41 -47.68 10.46
N SER A 21 31.60 -46.83 11.48
CA SER A 21 32.43 -47.03 12.69
C SER A 21 33.93 -47.21 12.36
N SER A 22 34.90 -46.52 12.97
CA SER A 22 34.93 -45.44 13.97
C SER A 22 36.35 -44.84 14.02
N GLN A 23 36.54 -43.72 14.73
CA GLN A 23 37.57 -43.57 15.79
C GLN A 23 37.54 -42.14 16.37
N ALA A 24 38.11 -41.98 17.58
CA ALA A 24 38.20 -40.70 18.28
C ALA A 24 39.64 -40.44 18.73
N ALA A 25 40.07 -39.18 18.61
CA ALA A 25 41.25 -38.65 19.27
C ALA A 25 40.99 -37.18 19.61
N ALA A 26 41.27 -36.78 20.85
CA ALA A 26 41.09 -35.42 21.32
C ALA A 26 42.43 -34.87 21.79
N TYR A 27 42.80 -33.67 21.32
CA TYR A 27 43.75 -32.78 21.99
C TYR A 27 43.36 -31.33 21.69
N SER A 28 43.58 -30.45 22.66
CA SER A 28 43.17 -29.05 22.61
C SER A 28 44.35 -28.11 22.37
N GLN A 29 44.10 -27.02 21.64
CA GLN A 29 44.69 -25.70 21.91
C GLN A 29 43.90 -24.60 21.19
N SER A 30 44.05 -23.36 21.68
CA SER A 30 43.17 -22.23 21.38
C SER A 30 43.75 -21.26 20.36
N ALA A 31 42.93 -20.80 19.41
CA ALA A 31 43.15 -19.55 18.68
C ALA A 31 41.79 -18.85 18.45
N THR A 32 41.78 -17.53 18.63
CA THR A 32 40.60 -16.66 18.64
C THR A 32 39.99 -16.43 17.25
N THR A 33 38.66 -16.39 17.19
CA THR A 33 37.89 -15.76 16.10
C THR A 33 36.91 -14.75 16.71
N PRO A 34 36.76 -13.52 16.19
CA PRO A 34 35.75 -12.59 16.69
C PRO A 34 34.33 -13.09 16.38
N GLN A 35 33.44 -13.08 17.37
CA GLN A 35 32.01 -13.23 17.14
C GLN A 35 31.36 -11.85 16.96
N ASP A 36 31.62 -11.21 15.82
CA ASP A 36 30.75 -10.12 15.32
C ASP A 36 29.46 -10.74 14.74
N GLY A 37 28.71 -11.39 15.63
CA GLY A 37 27.42 -12.04 15.37
C GLY A 37 26.28 -11.03 15.37
N ALA A 38 26.41 -9.94 14.60
CA ALA A 38 25.28 -9.11 14.29
C ALA A 38 24.34 -9.90 13.35
N GLU A 39 23.12 -10.21 13.80
CA GLU A 39 22.11 -10.73 12.88
C GLU A 39 21.89 -9.71 11.76
N PRO A 40 21.78 -10.15 10.49
CA PRO A 40 21.59 -9.22 9.39
C PRO A 40 20.25 -8.51 9.56
N VAL A 41 20.30 -7.21 9.85
CA VAL A 41 19.12 -6.32 9.89
C VAL A 41 18.27 -6.61 8.66
N GLN A 42 17.02 -7.02 8.88
CA GLN A 42 16.15 -7.57 7.85
C GLN A 42 15.86 -6.50 6.79
N GLN A 43 16.69 -6.47 5.74
CA GLN A 43 16.68 -5.41 4.74
C GLN A 43 15.34 -5.41 4.01
N GLU A 44 14.63 -4.28 4.07
CA GLU A 44 13.35 -4.13 3.39
C GLU A 44 13.51 -4.38 1.89
N CYS A 45 12.53 -5.10 1.33
CA CYS A 45 12.56 -5.46 -0.09
C CYS A 45 12.55 -4.18 -0.95
N PRO A 46 13.52 -4.01 -1.87
CA PRO A 46 13.61 -2.78 -2.67
C PRO A 46 12.46 -2.63 -3.67
N VAL A 47 11.75 -3.73 -3.97
CA VAL A 47 10.52 -3.76 -4.76
C VAL A 47 9.34 -3.77 -3.80
N CYS A 48 8.49 -2.75 -3.84
CA CYS A 48 7.25 -2.69 -3.07
C CYS A 48 6.31 -1.63 -3.67
N SER A 49 5.39 -2.00 -4.55
CA SER A 49 4.38 -1.06 -5.10
C SER A 49 3.04 -1.75 -5.35
N TYR A 50 1.95 -1.11 -4.90
CA TYR A 50 0.58 -1.68 -4.90
C TYR A 50 -0.42 -0.89 -5.76
N ASN A 51 -0.11 0.34 -6.14
CA ASN A 51 -0.99 1.26 -6.85
C ASN A 51 -0.14 2.30 -7.60
N GLU A 52 -0.77 3.16 -8.39
CA GLU A 52 -0.05 4.15 -9.22
C GLU A 52 0.24 5.49 -8.51
N TRP A 53 -0.11 5.69 -7.23
CA TRP A 53 -0.15 7.02 -6.58
C TRP A 53 0.46 7.14 -5.18
N ASP A 54 0.77 6.04 -4.47
CA ASP A 54 1.49 6.14 -3.19
C ASP A 54 2.87 6.79 -3.39
N PRO A 55 3.42 7.53 -2.40
CA PRO A 55 4.69 8.24 -2.51
C PRO A 55 5.87 7.43 -3.08
N LEU A 56 6.32 7.84 -4.27
CA LEU A 56 7.34 7.18 -5.09
C LEU A 56 8.76 7.31 -4.49
N GLU A 57 9.50 6.20 -4.45
CA GLU A 57 10.86 6.14 -3.90
C GLU A 57 11.91 5.56 -4.87
N GLU A 58 11.53 4.60 -5.72
CA GLU A 58 12.42 4.05 -6.75
C GLU A 58 11.64 3.75 -8.03
N VAL A 59 12.22 4.14 -9.18
CA VAL A 59 11.59 4.08 -10.49
C VAL A 59 12.60 3.69 -11.57
N ILE A 60 12.19 2.83 -12.50
CA ILE A 60 12.91 2.56 -13.74
C ILE A 60 12.42 3.58 -14.77
N VAL A 61 13.33 4.29 -15.44
CA VAL A 61 13.05 5.16 -16.59
C VAL A 61 13.69 4.53 -17.83
N GLY A 62 13.03 4.58 -18.98
CA GLY A 62 13.53 3.99 -20.22
C GLY A 62 14.76 4.67 -20.84
N CYS A 63 15.18 4.16 -21.99
CA CYS A 63 16.28 4.67 -22.82
C CYS A 63 15.85 4.77 -24.29
N ALA A 64 16.16 5.88 -24.95
CA ALA A 64 15.85 6.14 -26.36
C ALA A 64 17.00 5.72 -27.30
N GLU A 65 18.15 5.41 -26.73
CA GLU A 65 19.38 5.00 -27.38
C GLU A 65 19.18 3.78 -28.27
N ASN A 66 19.75 3.84 -29.48
CA ASN A 66 19.70 2.79 -30.50
C ASN A 66 18.28 2.34 -30.90
N ALA A 67 17.22 3.10 -30.62
CA ALA A 67 15.86 2.70 -30.97
C ALA A 67 15.71 2.43 -32.48
N HIS A 68 15.08 1.30 -32.82
CA HIS A 68 14.85 0.81 -34.17
C HIS A 68 13.36 0.77 -34.49
N VAL A 69 13.03 1.16 -35.73
CA VAL A 69 11.69 1.06 -36.29
C VAL A 69 11.37 -0.42 -36.48
N PRO A 70 10.32 -0.97 -35.86
CA PRO A 70 9.97 -2.37 -36.04
C PRO A 70 9.59 -2.65 -37.52
N PRO A 71 9.88 -3.85 -38.05
CA PRO A 71 9.35 -4.28 -39.34
C PRO A 71 7.83 -4.15 -39.39
N LEU A 72 7.25 -3.81 -40.55
CA LEU A 72 5.80 -3.67 -40.71
C LEU A 72 5.11 -5.04 -40.85
N THR A 73 5.09 -5.80 -39.76
CA THR A 73 4.31 -7.03 -39.57
C THR A 73 2.85 -6.71 -39.24
N VAL A 74 1.97 -7.73 -39.20
CA VAL A 74 0.52 -7.54 -39.07
C VAL A 74 0.14 -6.91 -37.72
N GLU A 75 0.80 -7.28 -36.63
CA GLU A 75 0.58 -6.74 -35.28
C GLU A 75 1.02 -5.28 -35.17
N VAL A 76 2.14 -4.92 -35.80
CA VAL A 76 2.62 -3.53 -35.91
C VAL A 76 1.65 -2.71 -36.78
N LYS A 77 1.15 -3.28 -37.89
CA LYS A 77 0.18 -2.62 -38.77
C LYS A 77 -1.18 -2.44 -38.10
N ALA A 78 -1.61 -3.34 -37.21
CA ALA A 78 -2.90 -3.30 -36.54
C ALA A 78 -3.05 -2.08 -35.62
N VAL A 79 -2.01 -1.74 -34.86
CA VAL A 79 -2.04 -0.64 -33.88
C VAL A 79 -1.57 0.72 -34.41
N THR A 80 -0.83 0.75 -35.53
CA THR A 80 -0.26 2.00 -36.08
C THR A 80 -1.24 2.72 -37.00
N TYR A 81 -1.30 4.05 -36.89
CA TYR A 81 -2.12 4.87 -37.79
C TYR A 81 -1.64 4.77 -39.25
N GLN A 82 -2.60 4.69 -40.17
CA GLN A 82 -2.38 4.56 -41.62
C GLN A 82 -1.45 5.65 -42.20
N LYS A 83 -1.44 6.87 -41.63
CA LYS A 83 -0.51 7.95 -42.04
C LYS A 83 0.98 7.61 -41.84
N TYR A 84 1.32 6.61 -41.02
CA TYR A 84 2.69 6.19 -40.75
C TYR A 84 3.06 4.82 -41.34
N TRP A 85 2.14 4.04 -41.93
CA TRP A 85 2.52 2.76 -42.58
C TRP A 85 3.64 2.93 -43.64
N PRO A 86 3.69 4.00 -44.47
CA PRO A 86 4.82 4.22 -45.39
C PRO A 86 6.17 4.49 -44.69
N PHE A 87 6.16 4.97 -43.44
CA PHE A 87 7.37 5.12 -42.63
C PHE A 87 7.87 3.74 -42.17
N TYR A 88 7.00 2.91 -41.58
CA TYR A 88 7.36 1.54 -41.18
C TYR A 88 7.78 0.67 -42.36
N GLN A 89 7.10 0.77 -43.50
CA GLN A 89 7.45 0.04 -44.72
C GLN A 89 8.82 0.43 -45.29
N LYS A 90 9.25 1.69 -45.10
CA LYS A 90 10.53 2.21 -45.61
C LYS A 90 11.70 2.00 -44.63
N TYR A 91 11.45 2.12 -43.34
CA TYR A 91 12.48 2.17 -42.30
C TYR A 91 12.47 0.98 -41.34
N GLY A 92 11.54 0.03 -41.45
CA GLY A 92 11.54 -1.18 -40.63
C GLY A 92 12.88 -1.91 -40.65
N GLY A 93 13.41 -2.25 -39.47
CA GLY A 93 14.76 -2.81 -39.29
C GLY A 93 15.89 -1.77 -39.31
N GLN A 94 15.59 -0.47 -39.43
CA GLN A 94 16.56 0.64 -39.35
C GLN A 94 16.28 1.51 -38.11
N SER A 95 17.26 2.31 -37.69
CA SER A 95 17.09 3.20 -36.54
C SER A 95 16.07 4.32 -36.82
N PHE A 96 15.35 4.76 -35.78
CA PHE A 96 14.55 6.00 -35.85
C PHE A 96 15.45 7.22 -36.18
N PRO A 97 14.90 8.32 -36.73
CA PRO A 97 15.70 9.48 -37.13
C PRO A 97 16.63 10.01 -36.03
N ALA A 98 17.94 10.00 -36.28
CA ALA A 98 18.96 10.26 -35.25
C ALA A 98 18.84 11.64 -34.59
N ASP A 99 18.51 12.69 -35.35
CA ASP A 99 18.28 14.04 -34.82
C ASP A 99 17.01 14.14 -33.94
N HIS A 100 16.11 13.17 -34.04
CA HIS A 100 14.93 13.04 -33.19
C HIS A 100 15.25 12.26 -31.93
N LEU A 101 15.93 11.11 -32.05
CA LEU A 101 16.41 10.31 -30.92
C LEU A 101 17.33 11.14 -30.00
N LYS A 102 18.23 11.95 -30.57
CA LYS A 102 19.12 12.83 -29.80
C LYS A 102 18.36 13.81 -28.90
N LYS A 103 17.16 14.25 -29.30
CA LYS A 103 16.30 15.11 -28.48
C LYS A 103 15.54 14.30 -27.43
N ALA A 104 14.99 13.15 -27.80
CA ALA A 104 14.32 12.23 -26.87
C ALA A 104 15.26 11.81 -25.72
N VAL A 105 16.53 11.49 -26.01
CA VAL A 105 17.56 11.24 -24.98
C VAL A 105 17.72 12.44 -24.05
N ALA A 106 17.87 13.66 -24.59
CA ALA A 106 18.05 14.86 -23.78
C ALA A 106 16.82 15.19 -22.89
N GLU A 107 15.61 14.98 -23.42
CA GLU A 107 14.35 15.14 -22.68
C GLU A 107 14.23 14.11 -21.54
N ILE A 108 14.59 12.85 -21.79
CA ILE A 108 14.50 11.77 -20.80
C ILE A 108 15.62 11.84 -19.74
N GLU A 109 16.83 12.33 -20.08
CA GLU A 109 17.83 12.66 -19.06
C GLU A 109 17.36 13.78 -18.14
N GLU A 110 16.67 14.80 -18.65
CA GLU A 110 16.14 15.87 -17.80
C GLU A 110 14.95 15.41 -16.95
N MET A 111 14.08 14.54 -17.48
CA MET A 111 13.09 13.82 -16.68
C MET A 111 13.76 13.03 -15.54
N CYS A 112 14.89 12.37 -15.81
CA CYS A 112 15.68 11.68 -14.78
C CYS A 112 16.30 12.63 -13.76
N ASN A 113 16.74 13.82 -14.16
CA ASN A 113 17.27 14.85 -13.25
C ASN A 113 16.19 15.37 -12.30
N ILE A 114 15.00 15.65 -12.84
CA ILE A 114 13.85 16.13 -12.07
C ILE A 114 13.39 15.05 -11.09
N LEU A 115 13.23 13.78 -11.52
CA LEU A 115 12.90 12.69 -10.60
C LEU A 115 13.91 12.54 -9.45
N ARG A 116 15.22 12.71 -9.71
CA ARG A 116 16.25 12.72 -8.65
C ARG A 116 16.13 13.94 -7.72
N HIS A 117 15.72 15.10 -8.24
CA HIS A 117 15.49 16.31 -7.43
C HIS A 117 14.30 16.15 -6.49
N GLU A 118 13.22 15.50 -6.97
CA GLU A 118 12.03 15.14 -6.20
C GLU A 118 12.27 14.01 -5.17
N GLY A 119 13.51 13.54 -5.03
CA GLY A 119 13.93 12.52 -4.07
C GLY A 119 13.81 11.06 -4.54
N VAL A 120 13.46 10.82 -5.81
CA VAL A 120 13.24 9.47 -6.35
C VAL A 120 14.55 8.82 -6.80
N THR A 121 14.76 7.56 -6.43
CA THR A 121 15.86 6.73 -6.94
C THR A 121 15.60 6.33 -8.38
N VAL A 122 16.35 6.90 -9.33
CA VAL A 122 16.19 6.62 -10.77
C VAL A 122 17.12 5.50 -11.24
N ARG A 123 16.54 4.48 -11.88
CA ARG A 123 17.21 3.33 -12.49
C ARG A 123 16.98 3.35 -14.01
N ARG A 124 17.91 2.79 -14.80
CA ARG A 124 17.87 2.81 -16.28
C ARG A 124 18.25 1.43 -16.85
N PRO A 125 17.62 0.96 -17.94
CA PRO A 125 18.01 -0.27 -18.61
C PRO A 125 19.42 -0.15 -19.24
N GLU A 126 20.08 -1.30 -19.43
CA GLU A 126 21.34 -1.34 -20.17
C GLU A 126 21.14 -0.92 -21.64
N PRO A 127 22.06 -0.13 -22.23
CA PRO A 127 22.09 0.09 -23.67
C PRO A 127 22.24 -1.24 -24.42
N ILE A 128 21.33 -1.50 -25.36
CA ILE A 128 21.36 -2.65 -26.26
C ILE A 128 21.42 -2.15 -27.70
N ASP A 129 22.06 -2.92 -28.57
CA ASP A 129 21.94 -2.76 -30.02
C ASP A 129 20.66 -3.47 -30.50
N TRP A 130 19.66 -2.69 -30.88
CA TRP A 130 18.37 -3.19 -31.38
C TRP A 130 18.38 -3.48 -32.90
N SER A 131 19.48 -3.17 -33.61
CA SER A 131 19.62 -3.52 -35.04
C SER A 131 19.84 -5.02 -35.28
N VAL A 132 20.26 -5.75 -34.23
CA VAL A 132 20.60 -7.18 -34.30
C VAL A 132 19.36 -8.00 -34.69
N GLU A 133 19.39 -8.58 -35.88
CA GLU A 133 18.44 -9.61 -36.30
C GLU A 133 18.58 -10.85 -35.42
N TYR A 134 17.44 -11.39 -34.97
CA TYR A 134 17.35 -12.64 -34.24
C TYR A 134 16.29 -13.56 -34.84
N LYS A 135 16.51 -14.86 -34.65
CA LYS A 135 15.68 -15.93 -35.20
C LYS A 135 15.29 -16.92 -34.11
N THR A 136 13.99 -17.17 -33.97
CA THR A 136 13.43 -18.30 -33.22
C THR A 136 13.21 -19.47 -34.19
N PRO A 137 12.72 -20.65 -33.75
CA PRO A 137 12.22 -21.66 -34.68
C PRO A 137 11.10 -21.13 -35.59
N ASP A 138 10.32 -20.18 -35.08
CA ASP A 138 8.98 -19.81 -35.56
C ASP A 138 8.98 -18.51 -36.39
N PHE A 139 9.89 -17.57 -36.11
CA PHE A 139 9.98 -16.29 -36.83
C PHE A 139 11.41 -15.71 -36.87
N THR A 140 11.58 -14.58 -37.57
CA THR A 140 12.82 -13.78 -37.60
C THR A 140 12.47 -12.29 -37.55
N SER A 141 13.20 -11.49 -36.77
CA SER A 141 12.92 -10.06 -36.59
C SER A 141 14.15 -9.30 -36.08
N THR A 142 14.13 -7.96 -36.15
CA THR A 142 15.05 -7.07 -35.44
C THR A 142 14.46 -6.64 -34.10
N GLY A 143 15.26 -6.00 -33.24
CA GLY A 143 14.76 -5.38 -32.02
C GLY A 143 13.95 -4.10 -32.26
N MET A 144 13.50 -3.50 -31.15
CA MET A 144 12.75 -2.24 -31.12
C MET A 144 13.47 -1.20 -30.23
N TYR A 145 13.25 -1.20 -28.91
CA TYR A 145 13.90 -0.28 -27.96
C TYR A 145 13.86 -0.82 -26.52
N ALA A 146 14.34 -0.03 -25.55
CA ALA A 146 13.96 -0.14 -24.14
C ALA A 146 13.44 1.22 -23.61
N ALA A 147 12.60 1.88 -24.41
CA ALA A 147 12.01 3.18 -24.09
C ALA A 147 10.87 3.08 -23.06
N MET A 148 10.06 2.02 -23.15
CA MET A 148 8.82 1.90 -22.39
C MET A 148 8.87 0.73 -21.41
N PRO A 149 9.48 0.88 -20.21
CA PRO A 149 9.54 -0.19 -19.21
C PRO A 149 8.16 -0.65 -18.73
N ARG A 150 7.15 0.24 -18.73
CA ARG A 150 5.77 -0.09 -18.33
C ARG A 150 5.15 -1.22 -19.15
N ASP A 151 5.49 -1.29 -20.42
CA ASP A 151 4.96 -2.27 -21.37
C ASP A 151 5.42 -3.70 -21.05
N ILE A 152 6.56 -3.84 -20.37
CA ILE A 152 7.24 -5.13 -20.15
C ILE A 152 7.45 -5.48 -18.67
N LEU A 153 7.36 -4.51 -17.75
CA LEU A 153 7.54 -4.71 -16.31
C LEU A 153 6.33 -4.19 -15.53
N LEU A 154 5.60 -5.12 -14.90
CA LEU A 154 4.60 -4.80 -13.87
C LEU A 154 5.15 -5.12 -12.48
N VAL A 155 4.87 -4.26 -11.50
CA VAL A 155 5.20 -4.50 -10.08
C VAL A 155 3.93 -4.68 -9.28
N VAL A 156 3.82 -5.77 -8.53
CA VAL A 156 2.65 -6.11 -7.72
C VAL A 156 3.10 -6.52 -6.32
N GLY A 157 2.97 -5.60 -5.36
CA GLY A 157 3.56 -5.73 -4.03
C GLY A 157 5.08 -5.86 -4.14
N ASN A 158 5.64 -6.94 -3.60
CA ASN A 158 7.07 -7.23 -3.64
C ASN A 158 7.54 -8.08 -4.85
N GLU A 159 6.71 -8.15 -5.89
CA GLU A 159 6.95 -8.95 -7.09
C GLU A 159 7.13 -8.10 -8.34
N ILE A 160 8.18 -8.38 -9.12
CA ILE A 160 8.37 -7.84 -10.47
C ILE A 160 8.11 -8.94 -11.50
N ILE A 161 7.17 -8.66 -12.41
CA ILE A 161 6.67 -9.58 -13.44
C ILE A 161 7.13 -9.09 -14.80
N GLU A 162 7.90 -9.91 -15.51
CA GLU A 162 8.22 -9.69 -16.93
C GLU A 162 7.07 -10.19 -17.81
N ALA A 163 6.53 -9.30 -18.64
CA ALA A 163 5.45 -9.59 -19.57
C ALA A 163 5.90 -10.48 -20.75
N PRO A 164 4.97 -11.28 -21.32
CA PRO A 164 5.26 -12.10 -22.48
C PRO A 164 5.46 -11.26 -23.76
N MET A 165 4.86 -10.06 -23.83
CA MET A 165 4.71 -9.25 -25.05
C MET A 165 3.88 -9.95 -26.13
N ALA A 166 3.42 -9.20 -27.14
CA ALA A 166 2.78 -9.77 -28.34
C ALA A 166 3.50 -9.48 -29.66
N TRP A 167 4.55 -8.63 -29.68
CA TRP A 167 5.25 -8.27 -30.93
C TRP A 167 6.54 -9.04 -31.13
N ARG A 168 6.76 -9.53 -32.35
CA ARG A 168 7.97 -10.26 -32.76
C ARG A 168 9.25 -9.46 -32.53
N SER A 169 9.20 -8.14 -32.71
CA SER A 169 10.31 -7.20 -32.47
C SER A 169 10.60 -6.85 -30.99
N ARG A 170 9.70 -7.24 -30.08
CA ARG A 170 9.83 -7.01 -28.61
C ARG A 170 10.19 -8.27 -27.83
N PHE A 171 10.29 -9.43 -28.50
CA PHE A 171 10.52 -10.74 -27.88
C PHE A 171 11.69 -10.74 -26.88
N PHE A 172 12.83 -10.12 -27.24
CA PHE A 172 14.04 -10.07 -26.42
C PHE A 172 14.24 -8.78 -25.61
N GLU A 173 13.25 -7.88 -25.55
CA GLU A 173 13.34 -6.57 -24.88
C GLU A 173 13.69 -6.68 -23.38
N TYR A 174 13.26 -7.76 -22.73
CA TYR A 174 13.58 -8.08 -21.33
C TYR A 174 15.09 -8.05 -21.01
N ARG A 175 15.95 -8.32 -22.00
CA ARG A 175 17.41 -8.40 -21.83
C ARG A 175 18.00 -7.12 -21.25
N ALA A 176 17.42 -5.95 -21.56
CA ALA A 176 17.89 -4.66 -21.09
C ALA A 176 17.70 -4.46 -19.56
N TYR A 177 16.69 -5.13 -18.99
CA TYR A 177 16.30 -5.01 -17.58
C TYR A 177 16.85 -6.14 -16.70
N ARG A 178 17.22 -7.30 -17.26
CA ARG A 178 17.74 -8.45 -16.50
C ARG A 178 18.86 -8.12 -15.51
N PRO A 179 19.82 -7.20 -15.76
CA PRO A 179 20.85 -6.84 -14.79
C PRO A 179 20.30 -6.28 -13.48
N MET A 180 19.39 -5.30 -13.53
CA MET A 180 18.75 -4.74 -12.32
C MET A 180 17.76 -5.71 -11.68
N ILE A 181 17.02 -6.51 -12.46
CA ILE A 181 16.07 -7.50 -11.92
C ILE A 181 16.82 -8.57 -11.11
N LYS A 182 17.99 -9.02 -11.58
CA LYS A 182 18.91 -9.88 -10.81
C LYS A 182 19.51 -9.21 -9.57
N GLU A 183 19.48 -7.89 -9.45
CA GLU A 183 19.87 -7.17 -8.24
C GLU A 183 18.72 -7.15 -7.23
N TYR A 184 17.51 -6.79 -7.65
CA TYR A 184 16.30 -6.82 -6.83
C TYR A 184 16.03 -8.21 -6.26
N PHE A 185 16.14 -9.26 -7.09
CA PHE A 185 15.98 -10.65 -6.65
C PHE A 185 16.97 -11.05 -5.54
N ARG A 186 18.24 -10.63 -5.64
CA ARG A 186 19.25 -10.86 -4.59
C ARG A 186 18.96 -10.07 -3.31
N LYS A 187 18.21 -8.99 -3.41
CA LYS A 187 17.73 -8.15 -2.29
C LYS A 187 16.33 -8.56 -1.79
N GLY A 188 15.85 -9.76 -2.14
CA GLY A 188 14.62 -10.34 -1.59
C GLY A 188 13.33 -10.08 -2.37
N ALA A 189 13.39 -9.42 -3.52
CA ALA A 189 12.21 -9.28 -4.39
C ALA A 189 11.84 -10.62 -5.04
N LYS A 190 10.54 -10.89 -5.16
CA LYS A 190 10.08 -11.96 -6.05
C LYS A 190 10.29 -11.52 -7.50
N TRP A 191 10.71 -12.44 -8.36
CA TRP A 191 10.88 -12.20 -9.79
C TRP A 191 10.20 -13.31 -10.56
N THR A 192 9.24 -12.93 -11.40
CA THR A 192 8.44 -13.82 -12.24
C THR A 192 8.60 -13.44 -13.70
N THR A 193 8.59 -14.45 -14.57
CA THR A 193 8.46 -14.25 -16.03
C THR A 193 7.21 -14.98 -16.48
N ALA A 194 6.29 -14.27 -17.14
CA ALA A 194 5.15 -14.93 -17.77
C ALA A 194 5.63 -15.93 -18.85
N PRO A 195 4.88 -17.01 -19.14
CA PRO A 195 5.24 -17.95 -20.20
C PRO A 195 5.42 -17.21 -21.53
N LYS A 196 6.62 -17.27 -22.10
CA LYS A 196 6.97 -16.53 -23.31
C LYS A 196 6.34 -17.23 -24.53
N PRO A 197 5.47 -16.57 -25.31
CA PRO A 197 4.82 -17.17 -26.47
C PRO A 197 5.84 -17.54 -27.54
N THR A 198 5.50 -18.52 -28.38
CA THR A 198 6.24 -18.81 -29.62
C THR A 198 6.23 -17.63 -30.59
N MET A 199 5.12 -16.87 -30.60
CA MET A 199 4.81 -15.88 -31.63
C MET A 199 4.85 -16.49 -33.05
N ALA A 200 4.38 -17.74 -33.20
CA ALA A 200 4.09 -18.36 -34.49
C ALA A 200 2.95 -17.61 -35.22
N ASP A 201 2.72 -17.91 -36.50
CA ASP A 201 1.73 -17.17 -37.31
C ASP A 201 0.29 -17.38 -36.79
N GLU A 202 0.02 -18.49 -36.11
CA GLU A 202 -1.25 -18.83 -35.46
C GLU A 202 -1.63 -17.89 -34.29
N LEU A 203 -0.67 -17.16 -33.71
CA LEU A 203 -0.97 -16.11 -32.72
C LEU A 203 -1.62 -14.89 -33.37
N TYR A 204 -1.55 -14.74 -34.70
CA TYR A 204 -1.95 -13.52 -35.40
C TYR A 204 -3.02 -13.77 -36.49
N ASP A 205 -4.13 -13.05 -36.42
CA ASP A 205 -5.09 -12.98 -37.51
C ASP A 205 -4.51 -12.17 -38.67
N GLN A 206 -4.01 -12.89 -39.68
CA GLN A 206 -3.37 -12.32 -40.86
C GLN A 206 -4.32 -11.45 -41.70
N THR A 207 -5.65 -11.54 -41.52
CA THR A 207 -6.62 -10.70 -42.28
C THR A 207 -6.47 -9.20 -41.95
N TYR A 208 -6.00 -8.87 -40.74
CA TYR A 208 -5.65 -7.49 -40.35
C TYR A 208 -4.62 -6.82 -41.26
N MET A 209 -3.89 -7.59 -42.07
CA MET A 209 -2.91 -7.08 -43.01
C MET A 209 -3.57 -6.33 -44.18
N ASP A 210 -4.79 -6.69 -44.60
CA ASP A 210 -5.49 -6.04 -45.71
C ASP A 210 -6.64 -5.10 -45.25
N CYS A 211 -7.11 -5.25 -44.02
CA CYS A 211 -8.17 -4.43 -43.41
C CYS A 211 -7.88 -2.93 -43.44
N GLN A 212 -8.86 -2.15 -43.90
CA GLN A 212 -8.89 -0.70 -43.84
C GLN A 212 -9.37 -0.21 -42.47
N HIS A 213 -9.40 1.11 -42.26
CA HIS A 213 -9.74 1.69 -40.97
C HIS A 213 -11.18 1.36 -40.52
N GLU A 214 -12.15 1.38 -41.45
CA GLU A 214 -13.56 1.07 -41.15
C GLU A 214 -13.76 -0.41 -40.76
N ASP A 215 -13.08 -1.33 -41.45
CA ASP A 215 -13.10 -2.77 -41.14
C ASP A 215 -12.61 -3.04 -39.71
N ARG A 216 -11.53 -2.36 -39.29
CA ARG A 216 -10.97 -2.49 -37.93
C ARG A 216 -11.93 -1.98 -36.85
N ILE A 217 -12.65 -0.88 -37.11
CA ILE A 217 -13.65 -0.36 -36.18
C ILE A 217 -14.77 -1.40 -35.98
N ALA A 218 -15.23 -2.05 -37.05
CA ALA A 218 -16.20 -3.13 -36.97
C ALA A 218 -15.63 -4.32 -36.17
N MET A 219 -14.46 -4.84 -36.57
CA MET A 219 -13.80 -5.98 -35.91
C MET A 219 -13.60 -5.76 -34.40
N VAL A 220 -13.03 -4.63 -33.98
CA VAL A 220 -12.82 -4.33 -32.55
C VAL A 220 -14.15 -4.19 -31.80
N SER A 221 -15.20 -3.66 -32.44
CA SER A 221 -16.54 -3.59 -31.84
C SER A 221 -17.22 -4.96 -31.66
N GLU A 222 -16.86 -5.95 -32.48
CA GLU A 222 -17.27 -7.35 -32.34
C GLU A 222 -16.39 -8.15 -31.36
N GLY A 223 -15.30 -7.55 -30.87
CA GLY A 223 -14.32 -8.22 -30.03
C GLY A 223 -13.33 -9.10 -30.82
N ASN A 224 -13.11 -8.80 -32.11
CA ASN A 224 -12.03 -9.35 -32.90
C ASN A 224 -10.78 -8.46 -32.77
N PHE A 225 -9.60 -9.07 -32.68
CA PHE A 225 -8.31 -8.41 -32.47
C PHE A 225 -7.23 -9.15 -33.27
N VAL A 226 -6.15 -8.47 -33.63
CA VAL A 226 -5.04 -9.10 -34.37
C VAL A 226 -4.42 -10.30 -33.63
N THR A 227 -4.40 -10.30 -32.29
CA THR A 227 -3.96 -11.46 -31.49
C THR A 227 -5.09 -12.45 -31.26
N THR A 228 -4.87 -13.71 -31.62
CA THR A 228 -5.77 -14.83 -31.36
C THR A 228 -5.66 -15.31 -29.90
N GLU A 229 -6.44 -16.33 -29.52
CA GLU A 229 -6.29 -17.05 -28.24
C GLU A 229 -5.52 -18.38 -28.43
N HIS A 230 -4.56 -18.45 -29.36
CA HIS A 230 -3.74 -19.66 -29.60
C HIS A 230 -2.81 -19.98 -28.42
N GLU A 231 -2.14 -18.95 -27.90
CA GLU A 231 -1.30 -19.00 -26.70
C GLU A 231 -1.44 -17.67 -25.94
N LEU A 232 -0.95 -17.57 -24.70
CA LEU A 232 -1.12 -16.36 -23.89
C LEU A 232 -0.17 -15.24 -24.33
N CYS A 233 -0.70 -14.03 -24.52
CA CYS A 233 0.09 -12.82 -24.75
C CYS A 233 -0.52 -11.61 -24.03
N PHE A 234 0.35 -10.70 -23.60
CA PHE A 234 0.02 -9.41 -23.00
C PHE A 234 1.24 -8.48 -22.95
N ASP A 235 0.99 -7.18 -23.04
CA ASP A 235 1.90 -6.13 -22.59
C ASP A 235 1.45 -5.69 -21.18
N ALA A 236 2.38 -5.43 -20.26
CA ALA A 236 2.07 -5.03 -18.88
C ALA A 236 1.31 -3.69 -18.80
N ALA A 237 1.46 -2.81 -19.79
CA ALA A 237 0.76 -1.51 -19.86
C ALA A 237 -0.74 -1.62 -20.21
N ASP A 238 -1.29 -2.81 -20.48
CA ASP A 238 -2.75 -3.02 -20.48
C ASP A 238 -3.35 -3.24 -19.08
N PHE A 239 -2.51 -3.27 -18.03
CA PHE A 239 -2.90 -3.44 -16.63
C PHE A 239 -2.60 -2.17 -15.82
N ILE A 240 -3.52 -1.79 -14.93
CA ILE A 240 -3.34 -0.65 -14.00
C ILE A 240 -3.85 -0.99 -12.59
N ARG A 241 -3.13 -0.56 -11.54
CA ARG A 241 -3.26 -1.10 -10.18
C ARG A 241 -3.94 -0.13 -9.21
N ALA A 242 -4.83 -0.65 -8.38
CA ALA A 242 -5.54 0.07 -7.32
C ALA A 242 -5.52 -0.72 -5.99
N GLY A 243 -4.34 -1.13 -5.54
CA GLY A 243 -4.18 -1.92 -4.33
C GLY A 243 -4.43 -3.40 -4.59
N LYS A 244 -5.53 -3.95 -4.04
CA LYS A 244 -5.93 -5.34 -4.31
C LYS A 244 -6.57 -5.52 -5.68
N ASP A 245 -7.15 -4.47 -6.24
CA ASP A 245 -7.87 -4.53 -7.51
C ASP A 245 -6.96 -4.05 -8.65
N ILE A 246 -6.82 -4.87 -9.69
CA ILE A 246 -6.05 -4.58 -10.90
C ILE A 246 -7.02 -4.61 -12.08
N PHE A 247 -7.02 -3.55 -12.88
CA PHE A 247 -7.90 -3.41 -14.04
C PHE A 247 -7.10 -3.70 -15.31
N ALA A 248 -7.65 -4.57 -16.17
CA ALA A 248 -7.06 -4.98 -17.42
C ALA A 248 -8.04 -4.76 -18.58
N GLN A 249 -7.53 -4.47 -19.77
CA GLN A 249 -8.32 -4.51 -21.01
C GLN A 249 -7.86 -5.63 -21.94
N ARG A 250 -8.78 -6.14 -22.78
CA ARG A 250 -8.40 -6.93 -23.95
C ARG A 250 -8.03 -5.96 -25.08
N SER A 251 -6.89 -6.19 -25.73
CA SER A 251 -6.28 -5.26 -26.68
C SER A 251 -5.70 -6.00 -27.88
N HIS A 252 -5.06 -5.29 -28.81
CA HIS A 252 -4.28 -5.87 -29.90
C HIS A 252 -2.96 -6.53 -29.46
N VAL A 253 -2.59 -6.46 -28.18
CA VAL A 253 -1.42 -7.13 -27.61
C VAL A 253 -1.73 -7.98 -26.37
N THR A 254 -2.93 -7.85 -25.79
CA THR A 254 -3.35 -8.53 -24.56
C THR A 254 -4.62 -9.33 -24.78
N ASN A 255 -4.48 -10.66 -24.80
CA ASN A 255 -5.57 -11.60 -25.05
C ASN A 255 -6.19 -12.15 -23.75
N LEU A 256 -7.32 -12.86 -23.86
CA LEU A 256 -8.05 -13.37 -22.69
C LEU A 256 -7.22 -14.40 -21.91
N LEU A 257 -6.44 -15.23 -22.61
CA LEU A 257 -5.49 -16.15 -21.98
C LEU A 257 -4.41 -15.42 -21.16
N GLY A 258 -3.92 -14.26 -21.61
CA GLY A 258 -2.97 -13.41 -20.88
C GLY A 258 -3.57 -12.82 -19.60
N ILE A 259 -4.76 -12.22 -19.68
CA ILE A 259 -5.49 -11.69 -18.51
C ILE A 259 -5.82 -12.81 -17.52
N GLU A 260 -6.20 -13.98 -18.01
CA GLU A 260 -6.55 -15.14 -17.20
C GLU A 260 -5.32 -15.87 -16.61
N TRP A 261 -4.13 -15.71 -17.21
CA TRP A 261 -2.87 -16.09 -16.56
C TRP A 261 -2.57 -15.15 -15.39
N MET A 262 -2.65 -13.83 -15.59
CA MET A 262 -2.46 -12.83 -14.52
C MET A 262 -3.44 -13.05 -13.36
N ARG A 263 -4.71 -13.34 -13.66
CA ARG A 263 -5.74 -13.64 -12.65
C ARG A 263 -5.41 -14.87 -11.81
N ARG A 264 -4.95 -15.97 -12.43
CA ARG A 264 -4.58 -17.20 -11.71
C ARG A 264 -3.24 -17.11 -10.98
N HIS A 265 -2.32 -16.26 -11.45
CA HIS A 265 -1.01 -16.05 -10.84
C HIS A 265 -1.10 -15.20 -9.55
N LEU A 266 -1.96 -14.18 -9.52
CA LEU A 266 -2.08 -13.24 -8.40
C LEU A 266 -3.18 -13.58 -7.37
N ALA A 267 -3.99 -14.61 -7.63
CA ALA A 267 -5.01 -15.07 -6.68
C ALA A 267 -4.36 -15.85 -5.51
N PRO A 268 -4.91 -15.75 -4.27
CA PRO A 268 -6.15 -15.06 -3.89
C PRO A 268 -5.95 -13.59 -3.45
N ASP A 269 -4.73 -13.08 -3.46
CA ASP A 269 -4.38 -11.81 -2.82
C ASP A 269 -4.86 -10.57 -3.62
N TYR A 270 -4.99 -10.70 -4.94
CA TYR A 270 -5.44 -9.64 -5.85
C TYR A 270 -6.58 -10.09 -6.77
N ASN A 271 -7.44 -9.15 -7.14
CA ASN A 271 -8.52 -9.31 -8.11
C ASN A 271 -8.09 -8.72 -9.46
N VAL A 272 -8.18 -9.49 -10.55
CA VAL A 272 -7.96 -8.98 -11.93
C VAL A 272 -9.31 -8.80 -12.62
N HIS A 273 -9.74 -7.55 -12.78
CA HIS A 273 -10.99 -7.14 -13.42
C HIS A 273 -10.77 -6.84 -14.90
N THR A 274 -11.64 -7.32 -15.79
CA THR A 274 -11.60 -6.96 -17.22
C THR A 274 -12.58 -5.82 -17.49
N ILE A 275 -12.08 -4.69 -17.99
CA ILE A 275 -12.89 -3.53 -18.43
C ILE A 275 -12.68 -3.28 -19.93
N SER A 276 -13.65 -2.61 -20.57
CA SER A 276 -13.64 -2.36 -22.02
C SER A 276 -14.04 -0.91 -22.35
N PHE A 277 -13.49 -0.42 -23.46
CA PHE A 277 -13.62 0.97 -23.91
C PHE A 277 -14.12 1.01 -25.35
N LYS A 278 -14.69 2.13 -25.78
CA LYS A 278 -14.93 2.41 -27.20
C LYS A 278 -13.66 2.98 -27.86
N ASP A 279 -12.58 2.18 -27.91
CA ASP A 279 -11.36 2.50 -28.66
C ASP A 279 -11.29 1.69 -29.97
N VAL A 280 -10.55 2.20 -30.96
CA VAL A 280 -10.53 1.68 -32.34
C VAL A 280 -9.21 1.08 -32.77
N ASN A 281 -8.12 1.33 -32.03
CA ASN A 281 -6.84 0.61 -32.13
C ASN A 281 -6.31 0.34 -30.71
N PRO A 282 -7.01 -0.45 -29.87
CA PRO A 282 -6.68 -0.60 -28.46
C PRO A 282 -5.32 -1.27 -28.25
N MET A 283 -4.42 -0.56 -27.60
CA MET A 283 -3.13 -1.01 -27.08
C MET A 283 -2.76 -0.09 -25.92
N HIS A 284 -2.52 -0.69 -24.75
CA HIS A 284 -2.23 -0.04 -23.46
C HIS A 284 -3.41 0.78 -22.88
N ILE A 285 -3.58 0.70 -21.56
CA ILE A 285 -4.76 1.24 -20.86
C ILE A 285 -4.53 2.64 -20.29
N ASP A 286 -3.27 3.01 -20.05
CA ASP A 286 -2.83 4.25 -19.41
C ASP A 286 -2.96 5.52 -20.28
N GLY A 287 -3.13 5.37 -21.59
CA GLY A 287 -3.60 6.43 -22.51
C GLY A 287 -5.12 6.59 -22.58
N THR A 288 -5.87 5.84 -21.75
CA THR A 288 -7.34 5.69 -21.86
C THR A 288 -8.03 5.81 -20.49
N PHE A 289 -7.47 5.20 -19.45
CA PHE A 289 -8.02 5.12 -18.11
C PHE A 289 -6.87 5.09 -17.08
N ASN A 290 -6.41 6.28 -16.67
CA ASN A 290 -5.25 6.44 -15.80
C ASN A 290 -5.70 6.77 -14.36
N ILE A 291 -5.43 5.87 -13.42
CA ILE A 291 -5.86 6.00 -12.02
C ILE A 291 -4.80 6.79 -11.25
N ILE A 292 -5.18 7.95 -10.73
CA ILE A 292 -4.24 8.97 -10.22
C ILE A 292 -4.36 9.21 -8.71
N GLY A 293 -5.25 8.51 -8.02
CA GLY A 293 -5.40 8.63 -6.56
C GLY A 293 -6.48 7.70 -5.99
N PRO A 294 -6.62 7.64 -4.65
CA PRO A 294 -7.64 6.83 -3.99
C PRO A 294 -9.05 7.25 -4.43
N GLY A 295 -9.67 6.45 -5.31
CA GLY A 295 -10.97 6.78 -5.87
C GLY A 295 -10.96 7.93 -6.90
N LEU A 296 -9.83 8.21 -7.56
CA LEU A 296 -9.69 9.29 -8.55
C LEU A 296 -9.07 8.76 -9.86
N VAL A 297 -9.76 8.97 -10.98
CA VAL A 297 -9.34 8.42 -12.29
C VAL A 297 -9.56 9.40 -13.44
N LEU A 298 -8.59 9.47 -14.36
CA LEU A 298 -8.70 10.15 -15.64
C LEU A 298 -9.29 9.18 -16.67
N SER A 299 -10.47 9.50 -17.20
CA SER A 299 -11.18 8.68 -18.20
C SER A 299 -11.28 9.43 -19.51
N ASN A 300 -10.64 8.91 -20.55
CA ASN A 300 -10.50 9.52 -21.86
C ASN A 300 -11.88 9.79 -22.51
N PRO A 301 -12.20 11.04 -22.92
CA PRO A 301 -13.53 11.37 -23.43
C PRO A 301 -13.84 10.76 -24.80
N ASP A 302 -12.81 10.49 -25.62
CA ASP A 302 -12.96 9.90 -26.96
C ASP A 302 -13.10 8.37 -26.89
N ARG A 303 -12.53 7.77 -25.84
CA ARG A 303 -12.50 6.33 -25.56
C ARG A 303 -13.30 5.99 -24.28
N PRO A 304 -14.60 6.29 -24.21
CA PRO A 304 -15.38 6.06 -23.00
C PRO A 304 -15.36 4.58 -22.60
N CYS A 305 -15.14 4.33 -21.31
CA CYS A 305 -15.41 3.03 -20.69
C CYS A 305 -16.87 2.66 -20.94
N GLN A 306 -17.12 1.37 -21.20
CA GLN A 306 -18.44 0.84 -21.50
C GLN A 306 -19.23 0.60 -20.19
N GLN A 307 -20.06 -0.44 -20.14
CA GLN A 307 -21.01 -0.73 -19.04
C GLN A 307 -20.35 -0.82 -17.65
N GLN A 308 -19.03 -1.08 -17.60
CA GLN A 308 -18.25 -1.16 -16.38
C GLN A 308 -18.04 0.19 -15.69
N ILE A 309 -18.25 1.34 -16.34
CA ILE A 309 -18.02 2.66 -15.71
C ILE A 309 -18.89 2.85 -14.46
N GLU A 310 -20.09 2.26 -14.46
CA GLU A 310 -21.01 2.24 -13.31
C GLU A 310 -20.39 1.60 -12.05
N MET A 311 -19.38 0.71 -12.17
CA MET A 311 -18.75 0.09 -11.00
C MET A 311 -17.94 1.12 -10.19
N PHE A 312 -17.27 2.04 -10.89
CA PHE A 312 -16.51 3.12 -10.28
C PHE A 312 -17.44 4.17 -9.66
N GLU A 313 -18.52 4.53 -10.36
CA GLU A 313 -19.56 5.42 -9.84
C GLU A 313 -20.23 4.85 -8.57
N LYS A 314 -20.57 3.56 -8.56
CA LYS A 314 -21.14 2.87 -7.39
C LYS A 314 -20.14 2.71 -6.24
N ALA A 315 -18.84 2.66 -6.54
CA ALA A 315 -17.76 2.70 -5.55
C ALA A 315 -17.43 4.13 -5.07
N GLY A 316 -18.12 5.16 -5.57
CA GLY A 316 -17.93 6.56 -5.18
C GLY A 316 -16.68 7.23 -5.78
N TRP A 317 -16.13 6.70 -6.87
CA TRP A 317 -14.94 7.25 -7.51
C TRP A 317 -15.26 8.55 -8.28
N THR A 318 -14.33 9.51 -8.22
CA THR A 318 -14.34 10.72 -9.03
C THR A 318 -13.74 10.41 -10.40
N ILE A 319 -14.60 10.43 -11.43
CA ILE A 319 -14.20 10.21 -12.83
C ILE A 319 -13.99 11.57 -13.49
N VAL A 320 -12.74 11.92 -13.79
CA VAL A 320 -12.36 13.18 -14.43
C VAL A 320 -12.15 12.94 -15.93
N LYS A 321 -12.72 13.79 -16.78
CA LYS A 321 -12.44 13.78 -18.22
C LYS A 321 -11.34 14.81 -18.53
N PRO A 322 -10.15 14.38 -18.99
CA PRO A 322 -9.08 15.32 -19.35
C PRO A 322 -9.47 16.17 -20.56
N PRO A 323 -8.91 17.38 -20.67
CA PRO A 323 -9.14 18.26 -21.82
C PRO A 323 -8.44 17.72 -23.07
N THR A 324 -8.90 18.16 -24.24
CA THR A 324 -8.27 17.86 -25.52
C THR A 324 -6.76 18.23 -25.51
N PRO A 325 -5.87 17.37 -26.04
CA PRO A 325 -4.44 17.65 -26.14
C PRO A 325 -4.10 18.91 -26.95
N LEU A 326 -2.94 19.50 -26.69
CA LEU A 326 -2.39 20.68 -27.37
C LEU A 326 -1.21 20.35 -28.31
N ILE A 327 -0.84 19.07 -28.43
CA ILE A 327 0.17 18.59 -29.37
C ILE A 327 -0.27 18.84 -30.84
N PRO A 328 0.54 19.52 -31.67
CA PRO A 328 0.21 19.78 -33.07
C PRO A 328 0.10 18.51 -33.93
N ASP A 329 -0.83 18.50 -34.89
CA ASP A 329 -1.09 17.35 -35.77
C ASP A 329 0.04 17.03 -36.77
N ASP A 330 0.95 17.99 -37.00
CA ASP A 330 2.16 17.83 -37.81
C ASP A 330 3.35 17.27 -37.01
N HIS A 331 3.24 17.16 -35.68
CA HIS A 331 4.23 16.47 -34.86
C HIS A 331 4.23 14.96 -35.16
N PRO A 332 5.41 14.32 -35.33
CA PRO A 332 5.46 12.88 -35.58
C PRO A 332 5.06 12.08 -34.34
N MET A 333 3.97 11.34 -34.43
CA MET A 333 3.49 10.39 -33.42
C MET A 333 3.49 8.98 -34.03
N TRP A 334 4.67 8.39 -34.23
CA TRP A 334 4.80 7.11 -34.94
C TRP A 334 4.02 5.98 -34.24
N LEU A 335 3.94 6.04 -32.91
CA LEU A 335 3.15 5.18 -32.04
C LEU A 335 2.27 6.03 -31.11
N SER A 336 1.22 5.39 -30.56
CA SER A 336 0.20 6.01 -29.72
C SER A 336 -0.48 7.22 -30.39
N SER A 337 -1.21 8.02 -29.61
CA SER A 337 -2.05 9.13 -30.07
C SER A 337 -1.78 10.41 -29.29
N ASN A 338 -2.41 11.51 -29.71
CA ASN A 338 -2.30 12.81 -29.02
C ASN A 338 -2.69 12.73 -27.52
N TRP A 339 -3.46 11.72 -27.10
CA TRP A 339 -3.86 11.47 -25.71
C TRP A 339 -2.73 11.07 -24.74
N LEU A 340 -1.46 11.04 -25.16
CA LEU A 340 -0.33 11.01 -24.22
C LEU A 340 -0.33 12.19 -23.22
N SER A 341 -1.10 13.25 -23.46
CA SER A 341 -1.33 14.34 -22.49
C SER A 341 -1.91 13.86 -21.14
N MET A 342 -2.63 12.73 -21.11
CA MET A 342 -3.14 12.10 -19.87
C MET A 342 -2.30 10.90 -19.39
N ASN A 343 -1.21 10.57 -20.08
CA ASN A 343 -0.27 9.51 -19.69
C ASN A 343 0.73 10.03 -18.63
N VAL A 344 0.19 10.50 -17.51
CA VAL A 344 0.94 11.13 -16.41
C VAL A 344 1.46 10.12 -15.40
N LEU A 345 2.53 10.50 -14.69
CA LEU A 345 3.08 9.76 -13.55
C LEU A 345 2.79 10.53 -12.26
N MET A 346 2.08 9.92 -11.31
CA MET A 346 1.93 10.46 -9.96
C MET A 346 3.18 10.15 -9.13
N LEU A 347 3.74 11.18 -8.49
CA LEU A 347 4.83 11.03 -7.52
C LEU A 347 4.28 10.75 -6.12
N ASP A 348 3.14 11.35 -5.78
CA ASP A 348 2.27 11.00 -4.66
C ASP A 348 0.83 11.46 -4.98
N GLU A 349 -0.09 11.38 -4.01
CA GLU A 349 -1.49 11.83 -4.16
C GLU A 349 -1.63 13.34 -4.47
N GLU A 350 -0.60 14.15 -4.20
CA GLU A 350 -0.63 15.61 -4.32
C GLU A 350 0.28 16.15 -5.45
N ARG A 351 1.24 15.37 -5.98
CA ARG A 351 2.19 15.78 -7.04
C ARG A 351 2.12 14.89 -8.29
N VAL A 352 1.94 15.51 -9.46
CA VAL A 352 1.91 14.84 -10.77
C VAL A 352 2.98 15.36 -11.73
N MET A 353 3.66 14.45 -12.44
CA MET A 353 4.51 14.79 -13.57
C MET A 353 3.69 14.83 -14.87
N VAL A 354 3.71 15.98 -15.53
CA VAL A 354 2.83 16.32 -16.67
C VAL A 354 3.58 17.12 -17.74
N GLU A 355 3.12 17.03 -18.98
CA GLU A 355 3.83 17.59 -20.14
C GLU A 355 3.79 19.12 -20.11
N ALA A 356 4.96 19.75 -20.17
CA ALA A 356 5.17 21.19 -20.01
C ALA A 356 4.37 22.05 -21.03
N ASN A 357 4.08 21.53 -22.22
CA ASN A 357 3.27 22.21 -23.23
C ASN A 357 1.76 21.93 -23.12
N GLU A 358 1.32 20.92 -22.37
CA GLU A 358 -0.10 20.55 -22.17
C GLU A 358 -0.78 21.41 -21.09
N THR A 359 -0.79 22.72 -21.32
CA THR A 359 -1.23 23.74 -20.34
C THR A 359 -2.72 23.66 -19.95
N THR A 360 -3.57 23.04 -20.78
CA THR A 360 -4.97 22.73 -20.46
C THR A 360 -5.06 21.63 -19.40
N THR A 361 -4.27 20.57 -19.55
CA THR A 361 -4.19 19.44 -18.62
C THR A 361 -3.52 19.85 -17.31
N GLN A 362 -2.47 20.67 -17.34
CA GLN A 362 -1.89 21.26 -16.13
C GLN A 362 -2.96 21.99 -15.30
N LYS A 363 -3.77 22.84 -15.95
CA LYS A 363 -4.89 23.56 -15.31
C LYS A 363 -6.00 22.65 -14.79
N MET A 364 -6.10 21.40 -15.24
CA MET A 364 -7.01 20.41 -14.67
C MET A 364 -6.50 19.93 -13.31
N PHE A 365 -5.24 19.53 -13.22
CA PHE A 365 -4.61 19.13 -11.95
C PHE A 365 -4.57 20.27 -10.94
N GLU A 366 -4.22 21.49 -11.38
CA GLU A 366 -4.26 22.71 -10.56
C GLU A 366 -5.68 22.98 -9.96
N ARG A 367 -6.76 22.54 -10.63
CA ARG A 367 -8.15 22.61 -10.11
C ARG A 367 -8.55 21.42 -9.23
N LEU A 368 -7.85 20.28 -9.33
CA LEU A 368 -8.03 19.13 -8.44
C LEU A 368 -7.24 19.29 -7.12
N GLY A 369 -6.41 20.33 -7.00
CA GLY A 369 -5.51 20.54 -5.86
C GLY A 369 -4.16 19.82 -6.01
N ILE A 370 -3.85 19.30 -7.19
CA ILE A 370 -2.64 18.51 -7.47
C ILE A 370 -1.58 19.43 -8.09
N GLU A 371 -0.40 19.48 -7.46
CA GLU A 371 0.78 20.21 -7.94
C GLU A 371 1.34 19.58 -9.22
N THR A 372 1.74 20.43 -10.17
CA THR A 372 2.16 20.00 -11.52
C THR A 372 3.65 20.20 -11.74
N ILE A 373 4.39 19.10 -11.77
CA ILE A 373 5.80 19.02 -12.10
C ILE A 373 5.91 18.96 -13.63
N LYS A 374 6.31 20.08 -14.23
CA LYS A 374 6.18 20.34 -15.67
C LYS A 374 7.45 19.96 -16.42
N VAL A 375 7.39 18.89 -17.20
CA VAL A 375 8.55 18.32 -17.92
C VAL A 375 8.25 18.24 -19.41
N ASN A 376 9.21 18.60 -20.28
CA ASN A 376 9.03 18.47 -21.72
C ASN A 376 9.62 17.13 -22.20
N ILE A 377 8.77 16.26 -22.73
CA ILE A 377 9.13 14.98 -23.36
C ILE A 377 8.58 14.87 -24.79
N ARG A 378 8.44 16.00 -25.49
CA ARG A 378 7.70 16.10 -26.75
C ARG A 378 8.29 15.26 -27.88
N HIS A 379 9.61 15.10 -27.99
CA HIS A 379 10.23 14.21 -28.98
C HIS A 379 10.25 12.75 -28.49
N ALA A 380 10.33 12.51 -27.19
CA ALA A 380 10.20 11.19 -26.60
C ALA A 380 8.77 10.60 -26.78
N ASN A 381 7.73 11.44 -26.69
CA ASN A 381 6.33 11.08 -27.00
C ASN A 381 6.17 10.40 -28.37
N SER A 382 6.95 10.83 -29.37
CA SER A 382 6.91 10.26 -30.73
C SER A 382 7.20 8.77 -30.80
N LEU A 383 7.93 8.23 -29.81
CA LEU A 383 8.25 6.81 -29.68
C LEU A 383 7.11 6.00 -29.06
N GLY A 384 6.00 6.62 -28.64
CA GLY A 384 4.74 5.95 -28.31
C GLY A 384 4.23 6.10 -26.88
N GLY A 385 4.91 6.83 -26.01
CA GLY A 385 4.61 6.83 -24.57
C GLY A 385 4.86 8.15 -23.89
N GLY A 386 4.10 8.42 -22.83
CA GLY A 386 4.28 9.55 -21.90
C GLY A 386 4.93 9.08 -20.61
N PHE A 387 4.82 9.88 -19.53
CA PHE A 387 5.53 9.62 -18.27
C PHE A 387 5.20 8.26 -17.64
N HIS A 388 3.99 7.76 -17.81
CA HIS A 388 3.61 6.44 -17.30
C HIS A 388 4.21 5.31 -18.15
N CYS A 389 4.18 5.40 -19.48
CA CYS A 389 4.82 4.39 -20.36
C CYS A 389 6.35 4.36 -20.20
N TRP A 390 6.98 5.54 -20.14
CA TRP A 390 8.43 5.71 -19.97
C TRP A 390 8.95 5.25 -18.60
N THR A 391 8.08 4.85 -17.66
CA THR A 391 8.48 4.45 -16.30
C THR A 391 7.81 3.18 -15.76
N THR A 392 8.54 2.43 -14.93
CA THR A 392 7.96 1.44 -14.01
C THR A 392 8.32 1.84 -12.58
N ASP A 393 7.34 2.13 -11.74
CA ASP A 393 7.57 2.37 -10.32
C ASP A 393 7.86 1.06 -9.59
N VAL A 394 9.05 1.01 -8.98
CA VAL A 394 9.57 -0.17 -8.30
C VAL A 394 9.21 -0.13 -6.81
N ARG A 395 9.24 1.06 -6.21
CA ARG A 395 8.88 1.25 -4.81
C ARG A 395 8.04 2.50 -4.59
N ARG A 396 6.91 2.33 -3.92
CA ARG A 396 6.05 3.37 -3.38
C ARG A 396 5.79 3.08 -1.90
N ARG A 397 5.88 4.10 -1.04
CA ARG A 397 5.71 3.94 0.41
C ARG A 397 4.26 4.16 0.80
N ALA A 398 3.61 3.13 1.33
CA ALA A 398 2.30 3.23 1.97
C ALA A 398 2.37 4.15 3.20
N ASP A 399 2.00 5.42 3.04
CA ASP A 399 2.36 6.50 4.00
C ASP A 399 1.43 6.57 5.24
N HIS A 400 0.94 5.41 5.70
CA HIS A 400 0.03 5.26 6.85
C HIS A 400 0.51 6.00 8.10
N LEU A 401 1.83 5.99 8.37
CA LEU A 401 2.40 6.67 9.53
C LEU A 401 2.29 8.20 9.44
N LYS A 402 2.49 8.80 8.26
CA LYS A 402 2.27 10.25 8.08
C LYS A 402 0.79 10.60 8.17
N LYS A 403 -0.09 9.81 7.53
CA LYS A 403 -1.55 10.01 7.60
C LYS A 403 -2.04 9.95 9.06
N ALA A 404 -1.52 9.01 9.85
CA ALA A 404 -1.74 8.99 11.31
C ALA A 404 -1.24 10.26 12.01
N VAL A 405 0.01 10.69 11.78
CA VAL A 405 0.59 11.91 12.39
C VAL A 405 -0.25 13.16 12.08
N ALA A 406 -0.78 13.28 10.86
CA ALA A 406 -1.68 14.38 10.48
C ALA A 406 -3.02 14.33 11.25
N GLU A 407 -3.69 13.18 11.29
CA GLU A 407 -4.91 12.97 12.07
C GLU A 407 -4.73 13.31 13.56
N ILE A 408 -3.59 12.93 14.15
CA ILE A 408 -3.27 13.17 15.56
C ILE A 408 -3.08 14.67 15.86
N GLU A 409 -2.46 15.43 14.95
CA GLU A 409 -2.30 16.87 15.16
C GLU A 409 -3.60 17.64 14.88
N GLU A 410 -4.46 17.15 13.96
CA GLU A 410 -5.80 17.72 13.77
C GLU A 410 -6.73 17.41 14.96
N MET A 411 -6.63 16.23 15.57
CA MET A 411 -7.24 15.97 16.88
C MET A 411 -6.78 17.00 17.93
N CYS A 412 -5.49 17.36 17.93
CA CYS A 412 -4.97 18.41 18.81
C CYS A 412 -5.52 19.80 18.47
N ASN A 413 -5.71 20.14 17.19
CA ASN A 413 -6.34 21.39 16.76
C ASN A 413 -7.80 21.49 17.21
N ILE A 414 -8.59 20.43 17.01
CA ILE A 414 -10.00 20.38 17.41
C ILE A 414 -10.15 20.43 18.93
N LEU A 415 -9.25 19.78 19.69
CA LEU A 415 -9.19 19.93 21.16
C LEU A 415 -8.89 21.38 21.57
N ARG A 416 -7.94 22.06 20.94
CA ARG A 416 -7.64 23.49 21.18
C ARG A 416 -8.88 24.36 20.89
N HIS A 417 -9.58 24.09 19.78
CA HIS A 417 -10.79 24.82 19.35
C HIS A 417 -11.96 24.63 20.33
N GLU A 418 -12.23 23.41 20.80
CA GLU A 418 -13.26 23.11 21.80
C GLU A 418 -12.88 23.57 23.24
N GLY A 419 -11.77 24.30 23.39
CA GLY A 419 -11.36 25.01 24.61
C GLY A 419 -10.42 24.22 25.54
N VAL A 420 -9.78 23.15 25.07
CA VAL A 420 -8.89 22.29 25.86
C VAL A 420 -7.43 22.71 25.69
N THR A 421 -6.70 22.87 26.79
CA THR A 421 -5.24 23.08 26.77
C THR A 421 -4.52 21.76 26.49
N VAL A 422 -4.19 21.51 25.22
CA VAL A 422 -3.41 20.34 24.79
C VAL A 422 -1.94 20.47 25.21
N ARG A 423 -1.35 19.39 25.72
CA ARG A 423 0.10 19.22 25.91
C ARG A 423 0.55 17.94 25.22
N ARG A 424 1.70 18.00 24.54
CA ARG A 424 2.32 16.87 23.83
C ARG A 424 3.55 16.40 24.63
N PRO A 425 3.87 15.09 24.68
CA PRO A 425 5.15 14.62 25.19
C PRO A 425 6.30 15.07 24.27
N GLU A 426 7.53 14.99 24.75
CA GLU A 426 8.70 15.23 23.89
C GLU A 426 8.85 14.10 22.86
N PRO A 427 9.16 14.40 21.58
CA PRO A 427 9.58 13.39 20.63
C PRO A 427 10.82 12.64 21.12
N ILE A 428 10.80 11.32 21.04
CA ILE A 428 11.94 10.46 21.39
C ILE A 428 12.18 9.49 20.23
N ASP A 429 13.44 9.33 19.87
CA ASP A 429 13.89 8.24 19.02
C ASP A 429 13.78 6.91 19.79
N TRP A 430 12.89 6.05 19.30
CA TRP A 430 12.62 4.73 19.87
C TRP A 430 13.43 3.60 19.21
N SER A 431 14.15 3.88 18.12
CA SER A 431 15.06 2.92 17.47
C SER A 431 16.29 2.59 18.32
N VAL A 432 16.65 3.50 19.23
CA VAL A 432 17.74 3.33 20.20
C VAL A 432 17.41 2.22 21.20
N GLU A 433 18.33 1.27 21.39
CA GLU A 433 18.22 0.27 22.46
C GLU A 433 18.32 0.92 23.86
N TYR A 434 17.43 0.51 24.76
CA TYR A 434 17.48 0.86 26.17
C TYR A 434 17.70 -0.38 27.02
N LYS A 435 18.55 -0.27 28.05
CA LYS A 435 19.05 -1.42 28.83
C LYS A 435 18.78 -1.25 30.32
N THR A 436 18.25 -2.29 30.95
CA THR A 436 18.24 -2.47 32.42
C THR A 436 19.26 -3.56 32.79
N PRO A 437 19.49 -3.85 34.08
CA PRO A 437 20.26 -5.03 34.48
C PRO A 437 19.61 -6.36 34.04
N ASP A 438 18.29 -6.36 33.83
CA ASP A 438 17.49 -7.57 33.62
C ASP A 438 17.15 -7.84 32.14
N PHE A 439 17.07 -6.80 31.29
CA PHE A 439 16.76 -6.94 29.87
C PHE A 439 17.20 -5.73 29.03
N THR A 440 17.26 -5.94 27.70
CA THR A 440 17.37 -4.89 26.68
C THR A 440 16.05 -4.80 25.91
N SER A 441 15.62 -3.59 25.54
CA SER A 441 14.50 -3.38 24.61
C SER A 441 14.57 -2.00 23.96
N THR A 442 14.09 -1.88 22.73
CA THR A 442 13.76 -0.59 22.11
C THR A 442 12.49 0.00 22.74
N GLY A 443 12.16 1.24 22.39
CA GLY A 443 10.83 1.79 22.72
C GLY A 443 9.78 1.41 21.66
N MET A 444 8.52 1.61 22.00
CA MET A 444 7.40 1.37 21.08
C MET A 444 6.87 2.68 20.48
N TYR A 445 6.24 3.55 21.28
CA TYR A 445 5.79 4.87 20.84
C TYR A 445 5.54 5.85 22.00
N ALA A 446 5.27 7.11 21.69
CA ALA A 446 4.75 8.13 22.63
C ALA A 446 3.28 8.48 22.36
N ALA A 447 2.51 7.55 21.79
CA ALA A 447 1.15 7.77 21.28
C ALA A 447 0.06 7.73 22.37
N MET A 448 0.20 6.83 23.35
CA MET A 448 -0.88 6.49 24.28
C MET A 448 -0.51 6.90 25.73
N PRO A 449 -0.74 8.16 26.12
CA PRO A 449 -0.44 8.62 27.47
C PRO A 449 -1.28 7.91 28.54
N ARG A 450 -2.47 7.40 28.20
CA ARG A 450 -3.43 6.85 29.18
C ARG A 450 -2.96 5.57 29.86
N ASP A 451 -2.18 4.77 29.14
CA ASP A 451 -1.71 3.48 29.63
C ASP A 451 -0.66 3.69 30.74
N ILE A 452 0.17 4.72 30.57
CA ILE A 452 1.32 5.00 31.43
C ILE A 452 1.08 6.11 32.45
N LEU A 453 0.06 6.97 32.25
CA LEU A 453 -0.33 8.04 33.17
C LEU A 453 -1.79 7.90 33.62
N LEU A 454 -1.99 7.52 34.89
CA LEU A 454 -3.27 7.68 35.56
C LEU A 454 -3.25 8.98 36.38
N VAL A 455 -4.30 9.80 36.26
CA VAL A 455 -4.44 11.05 37.03
C VAL A 455 -5.63 10.92 37.98
N VAL A 456 -5.41 11.13 39.27
CA VAL A 456 -6.43 11.02 40.32
C VAL A 456 -6.33 12.21 41.26
N GLY A 457 -7.39 13.02 41.35
CA GLY A 457 -7.42 14.20 42.22
C GLY A 457 -6.35 15.23 41.83
N ASN A 458 -5.31 15.37 42.66
CA ASN A 458 -4.14 16.21 42.39
C ASN A 458 -2.86 15.42 42.11
N GLU A 459 -2.98 14.14 41.76
CA GLU A 459 -1.87 13.19 41.65
C GLU A 459 -1.71 12.59 40.26
N ILE A 460 -0.47 12.50 39.79
CA ILE A 460 -0.08 11.77 38.57
C ILE A 460 0.64 10.49 38.99
N ILE A 461 0.12 9.35 38.55
CA ILE A 461 0.66 8.01 38.82
C ILE A 461 1.28 7.48 37.52
N GLU A 462 2.62 7.32 37.52
CA GLU A 462 3.38 6.66 36.46
C GLU A 462 3.21 5.13 36.61
N ALA A 463 2.48 4.50 35.70
CA ALA A 463 2.24 3.06 35.67
C ALA A 463 3.50 2.31 35.17
N PRO A 464 3.74 1.06 35.61
CA PRO A 464 5.08 0.48 35.49
C PRO A 464 5.37 -0.12 34.11
N MET A 465 4.32 -0.42 33.33
CA MET A 465 4.29 -1.19 32.08
C MET A 465 4.72 -2.66 32.22
N ALA A 466 3.91 -3.58 31.67
CA ALA A 466 4.16 -5.02 31.70
C ALA A 466 4.99 -5.50 30.49
N TRP A 467 4.84 -4.88 29.32
CA TRP A 467 5.61 -5.23 28.13
C TRP A 467 6.99 -4.55 28.14
N ARG A 468 8.06 -5.32 27.86
CA ARG A 468 9.45 -4.84 27.81
C ARG A 468 9.63 -3.65 26.85
N SER A 469 8.98 -3.67 25.68
CA SER A 469 9.00 -2.61 24.65
C SER A 469 8.33 -1.28 25.10
N ARG A 470 7.38 -1.34 26.03
CA ARG A 470 6.69 -0.16 26.58
C ARG A 470 7.32 0.36 27.87
N PHE A 471 8.24 -0.39 28.47
CA PHE A 471 8.86 -0.07 29.76
C PHE A 471 9.55 1.30 29.83
N PHE A 472 10.08 1.79 28.70
CA PHE A 472 10.85 3.03 28.60
C PHE A 472 10.03 4.25 28.17
N GLU A 473 8.74 4.10 27.86
CA GLU A 473 7.87 5.19 27.37
C GLU A 473 7.76 6.39 28.33
N TYR A 474 7.93 6.16 29.64
CA TYR A 474 7.92 7.20 30.66
C TYR A 474 8.88 8.36 30.35
N ARG A 475 9.95 8.09 29.57
CA ARG A 475 10.97 9.08 29.19
C ARG A 475 10.37 10.26 28.43
N ALA A 476 9.37 10.01 27.57
CA ALA A 476 8.70 11.05 26.77
C ALA A 476 7.76 11.93 27.61
N TYR A 477 7.17 11.37 28.67
CA TYR A 477 6.20 12.05 29.53
C TYR A 477 6.82 12.74 30.74
N ARG A 478 7.94 12.24 31.30
CA ARG A 478 8.60 12.82 32.48
C ARG A 478 8.95 14.32 32.39
N PRO A 479 9.25 14.93 31.24
CA PRO A 479 9.35 16.39 31.12
C PRO A 479 8.08 17.12 31.57
N LEU A 480 6.90 16.67 31.11
CA LEU A 480 5.60 17.20 31.52
C LEU A 480 5.32 16.93 33.00
N ILE A 481 5.55 15.69 33.47
CA ILE A 481 5.28 15.32 34.88
C ILE A 481 6.11 16.21 35.83
N LYS A 482 7.38 16.47 35.52
CA LYS A 482 8.24 17.40 36.28
C LYS A 482 7.72 18.84 36.27
N GLU A 483 7.01 19.28 35.23
CA GLU A 483 6.36 20.59 35.19
C GLU A 483 5.13 20.63 36.11
N TYR A 484 4.27 19.61 36.05
CA TYR A 484 3.09 19.51 36.92
C TYR A 484 3.47 19.37 38.40
N PHE A 485 4.50 18.58 38.71
CA PHE A 485 5.05 18.46 40.07
C PHE A 485 5.53 19.80 40.62
N ARG A 486 6.30 20.59 39.84
CA ARG A 486 6.69 21.96 40.20
C ARG A 486 5.51 22.92 40.37
N LYS A 487 4.35 22.61 39.78
CA LYS A 487 3.08 23.34 39.91
C LYS A 487 2.18 22.80 41.04
N GLY A 488 2.69 21.90 41.89
CA GLY A 488 2.01 21.42 43.09
C GLY A 488 1.19 20.13 42.91
N ALA A 489 1.30 19.43 41.77
CA ALA A 489 0.75 18.09 41.66
C ALA A 489 1.61 17.08 42.46
N LYS A 490 0.99 16.09 43.08
CA LYS A 490 1.70 14.90 43.56
C LYS A 490 2.18 14.07 42.36
N TRP A 491 3.30 13.36 42.53
CA TRP A 491 3.78 12.38 41.55
C TRP A 491 4.21 11.11 42.28
N THR A 492 3.63 9.98 41.88
CA THR A 492 4.03 8.65 42.32
C THR A 492 4.40 7.80 41.11
N THR A 493 5.40 6.92 41.26
CA THR A 493 5.68 5.83 40.31
C THR A 493 5.26 4.53 40.96
N ALA A 494 4.40 3.77 40.30
CA ALA A 494 3.96 2.47 40.80
C ALA A 494 5.14 1.47 40.81
N PRO A 495 5.16 0.48 41.73
CA PRO A 495 6.21 -0.53 41.78
C PRO A 495 6.40 -1.23 40.43
N LYS A 496 7.63 -1.23 39.90
CA LYS A 496 7.98 -1.88 38.64
C LYS A 496 8.08 -3.41 38.83
N PRO A 497 7.52 -4.23 37.91
CA PRO A 497 7.66 -5.68 37.99
C PRO A 497 9.09 -6.09 37.64
N THR A 498 9.56 -7.18 38.25
CA THR A 498 10.73 -7.92 37.76
C THR A 498 10.34 -8.58 36.43
N MET A 499 11.09 -8.29 35.37
CA MET A 499 10.73 -8.70 33.99
C MET A 499 11.09 -10.16 33.68
N ALA A 500 10.50 -11.11 34.42
CA ALA A 500 10.59 -12.53 34.11
C ALA A 500 9.77 -12.90 32.86
N ASP A 501 10.11 -14.00 32.18
CA ASP A 501 9.42 -14.43 30.95
C ASP A 501 8.02 -15.03 31.19
N GLU A 502 7.57 -15.10 32.44
CA GLU A 502 6.23 -15.57 32.84
C GLU A 502 5.16 -14.45 32.81
N LEU A 503 5.56 -13.21 32.51
CA LEU A 503 4.75 -11.99 32.71
C LEU A 503 4.01 -11.48 31.46
N TYR A 504 4.18 -12.12 30.29
CA TYR A 504 3.70 -11.59 29.01
C TYR A 504 2.17 -11.57 28.84
N ASP A 505 1.46 -12.52 29.44
CA ASP A 505 0.05 -12.79 29.13
C ASP A 505 -0.97 -11.89 29.88
N GLN A 506 -0.54 -11.09 30.86
CA GLN A 506 -1.45 -10.28 31.70
C GLN A 506 -0.91 -8.89 32.03
N VAL A 507 -1.54 -7.85 31.46
CA VAL A 507 -1.15 -6.44 31.66
C VAL A 507 -1.60 -5.81 32.99
N THR A 508 -2.45 -6.49 33.77
CA THR A 508 -2.89 -6.05 35.11
C THR A 508 -3.28 -7.25 35.97
N ASN A 509 -2.92 -7.24 37.25
CA ASN A 509 -3.18 -8.33 38.20
C ASN A 509 -3.77 -7.82 39.53
N PHE A 510 -4.24 -8.75 40.38
CA PHE A 510 -4.85 -8.42 41.67
C PHE A 510 -3.94 -7.67 42.64
N MET A 511 -2.62 -7.86 42.58
CA MET A 511 -1.67 -7.15 43.45
C MET A 511 -1.52 -5.68 43.04
N GLY A 512 -1.52 -5.36 41.75
CA GLY A 512 -1.57 -3.99 41.24
C GLY A 512 -2.89 -3.28 41.59
N ILE A 513 -4.02 -4.00 41.51
CA ILE A 513 -5.33 -3.50 41.93
C ILE A 513 -5.35 -3.20 43.44
N GLU A 514 -4.81 -4.10 44.26
CA GLU A 514 -4.75 -3.91 45.72
C GLU A 514 -3.76 -2.82 46.14
N TRP A 515 -2.64 -2.65 45.42
CA TRP A 515 -1.75 -1.50 45.58
C TRP A 515 -2.51 -0.19 45.31
N MET A 516 -3.21 -0.10 44.18
CA MET A 516 -4.00 1.09 43.82
C MET A 516 -5.11 1.37 44.85
N ARG A 517 -5.78 0.33 45.35
CA ARG A 517 -6.81 0.45 46.41
C ARG A 517 -6.24 1.04 47.70
N ARG A 518 -5.05 0.63 48.12
CA ARG A 518 -4.40 1.15 49.34
C ARG A 518 -3.81 2.53 49.13
N HIS A 519 -3.28 2.81 47.94
CA HIS A 519 -2.65 4.09 47.60
C HIS A 519 -3.67 5.25 47.53
N LEU A 520 -4.88 4.98 47.03
CA LEU A 520 -5.96 5.97 46.91
C LEU A 520 -6.93 6.01 48.11
N ALA A 521 -6.69 5.22 49.17
CA ALA A 521 -7.52 5.22 50.36
C ALA A 521 -7.16 6.39 51.32
N PRO A 522 -8.13 6.96 52.05
CA PRO A 522 -9.55 6.58 52.12
C PRO A 522 -10.43 7.25 51.05
N ASP A 523 -9.88 8.16 50.24
CA ASP A 523 -10.65 9.11 49.44
C ASP A 523 -11.35 8.50 48.21
N TYR A 524 -10.87 7.36 47.69
CA TYR A 524 -11.41 6.69 46.50
C TYR A 524 -11.69 5.19 46.70
N ASN A 525 -12.79 4.71 46.10
CA ASN A 525 -13.17 3.31 46.09
C ASN A 525 -12.72 2.60 44.79
N VAL A 526 -11.81 1.64 44.89
CA VAL A 526 -11.33 0.84 43.74
C VAL A 526 -12.18 -0.44 43.60
N HIS A 527 -13.19 -0.36 42.73
CA HIS A 527 -14.07 -1.48 42.37
C HIS A 527 -13.46 -2.37 41.28
N ILE A 528 -13.63 -3.68 41.39
CA ILE A 528 -13.20 -4.65 40.38
C ILE A 528 -14.41 -5.03 39.51
N ILE A 529 -14.26 -4.94 38.20
CA ILE A 529 -15.25 -5.41 37.22
C ILE A 529 -14.59 -6.36 36.22
N SER A 530 -15.35 -7.36 35.79
CA SER A 530 -14.91 -8.47 34.95
C SER A 530 -15.86 -8.69 33.78
N PHE A 531 -15.32 -9.15 32.66
CA PHE A 531 -16.00 -9.23 31.37
C PHE A 531 -15.94 -10.65 30.81
N LYS A 532 -16.88 -11.01 29.94
CA LYS A 532 -16.74 -12.18 29.07
C LYS A 532 -15.94 -11.79 27.81
N ASP A 533 -14.68 -11.44 28.02
CA ASP A 533 -13.70 -11.12 26.97
C ASP A 533 -12.66 -12.25 26.93
N PRO A 534 -12.38 -12.88 25.77
CA PRO A 534 -11.33 -13.89 25.68
C PRO A 534 -9.91 -13.32 25.79
N ASN A 535 -9.70 -12.03 25.46
CA ASN A 535 -8.39 -11.39 25.43
C ASN A 535 -8.43 -10.01 26.14
N PRO A 536 -8.69 -9.96 27.46
CA PRO A 536 -8.84 -8.71 28.19
C PRO A 536 -7.49 -7.99 28.34
N MET A 537 -7.37 -6.80 27.73
CA MET A 537 -6.16 -5.99 27.77
C MET A 537 -6.45 -4.61 28.39
N HIS A 538 -7.12 -3.71 27.66
CA HIS A 538 -7.57 -2.39 28.12
C HIS A 538 -9.11 -2.34 28.19
N ILE A 539 -9.63 -1.59 29.15
CA ILE A 539 -11.07 -1.61 29.51
C ILE A 539 -11.94 -0.73 28.61
N ASP A 540 -11.36 0.27 27.97
CA ASP A 540 -12.05 1.39 27.29
C ASP A 540 -12.67 1.04 25.93
N ALA A 541 -12.22 -0.03 25.27
CA ALA A 541 -12.93 -0.67 24.14
C ALA A 541 -14.03 -1.68 24.59
N THR A 542 -14.25 -1.81 25.90
CA THR A 542 -15.14 -2.83 26.51
C THR A 542 -16.21 -2.20 27.42
N PHE A 543 -15.85 -1.17 28.18
CA PHE A 543 -16.71 -0.54 29.17
C PHE A 543 -16.23 0.90 29.44
N ASN A 544 -17.06 1.90 29.12
CA ASN A 544 -16.64 3.31 29.13
C ASN A 544 -17.68 4.19 29.86
N ILE A 545 -17.25 4.91 30.90
CA ILE A 545 -18.09 5.80 31.70
C ILE A 545 -18.16 7.16 31.00
N ILE A 546 -19.34 7.51 30.48
CA ILE A 546 -19.54 8.67 29.61
C ILE A 546 -20.27 9.84 30.29
N GLY A 547 -20.66 9.70 31.56
CA GLY A 547 -21.23 10.78 32.36
C GLY A 547 -21.82 10.30 33.69
N PRO A 548 -22.35 11.23 34.52
CA PRO A 548 -23.04 10.87 35.76
C PRO A 548 -24.19 9.90 35.48
N GLY A 549 -24.10 8.68 36.05
CA GLY A 549 -25.10 7.63 35.85
C GLY A 549 -25.20 7.08 34.41
N LEU A 550 -24.19 7.29 33.55
CA LEU A 550 -24.21 6.88 32.14
C LEU A 550 -22.97 6.08 31.76
N VAL A 551 -23.17 4.86 31.23
CA VAL A 551 -22.08 3.95 30.89
C VAL A 551 -22.35 3.17 29.60
N LEU A 552 -21.35 3.09 28.72
CA LEU A 552 -21.32 2.19 27.57
C LEU A 552 -20.83 0.82 28.02
N SER A 553 -21.55 -0.25 27.65
CA SER A 553 -21.10 -1.63 27.83
C SER A 553 -21.10 -2.34 26.48
N ASN A 554 -19.92 -2.78 26.04
CA ASN A 554 -19.73 -3.55 24.81
C ASN A 554 -20.66 -4.79 24.81
N PRO A 555 -21.43 -5.04 23.73
CA PRO A 555 -22.38 -6.14 23.67
C PRO A 555 -21.71 -7.52 23.54
N ASP A 556 -20.54 -7.59 22.90
CA ASP A 556 -19.78 -8.82 22.64
C ASP A 556 -18.99 -9.26 23.88
N ARG A 557 -18.57 -8.28 24.70
CA ARG A 557 -17.73 -8.43 25.90
C ARG A 557 -18.50 -8.08 27.18
N PRO A 558 -19.62 -8.75 27.52
CA PRO A 558 -20.55 -8.31 28.56
C PRO A 558 -19.93 -8.29 29.97
N CYS A 559 -20.22 -7.21 30.71
CA CYS A 559 -19.83 -6.97 32.10
C CYS A 559 -20.62 -7.84 33.08
N GLN A 560 -19.93 -8.54 33.99
CA GLN A 560 -20.54 -9.43 34.99
C GLN A 560 -21.22 -8.64 36.12
N GLN A 561 -20.66 -7.48 36.51
CA GLN A 561 -21.13 -6.64 37.61
C GLN A 561 -22.25 -5.66 37.20
N ILE A 562 -22.85 -5.81 36.02
CA ILE A 562 -23.81 -4.84 35.47
C ILE A 562 -25.06 -4.59 36.36
N LYS A 563 -25.36 -5.52 37.28
CA LYS A 563 -26.41 -5.35 38.31
C LYS A 563 -26.06 -4.26 39.34
N MET A 564 -24.77 -4.02 39.64
CA MET A 564 -24.30 -2.99 40.56
C MET A 564 -24.62 -1.60 40.03
N PHE A 565 -24.24 -1.32 38.77
CA PHE A 565 -24.58 -0.10 38.05
C PHE A 565 -26.09 0.17 38.05
N LYS A 566 -26.89 -0.83 37.65
CA LYS A 566 -28.36 -0.70 37.67
C LYS A 566 -28.95 -0.45 39.06
N LYS A 567 -28.39 -1.04 40.13
CA LYS A 567 -28.81 -0.79 41.52
C LYS A 567 -28.50 0.65 41.96
N ALA A 568 -27.38 1.21 41.49
CA ALA A 568 -27.01 2.61 41.71
C ALA A 568 -27.67 3.60 40.73
N GLY A 569 -28.72 3.18 40.00
CA GLY A 569 -29.49 4.05 39.11
C GLY A 569 -28.85 4.35 37.76
N TRP A 570 -27.74 3.70 37.39
CA TRP A 570 -27.04 3.97 36.14
C TRP A 570 -27.78 3.43 34.91
N THR A 571 -27.88 4.25 33.88
CA THR A 571 -28.29 3.88 32.53
C THR A 571 -27.13 3.18 31.82
N VAL A 572 -27.37 1.92 31.43
CA VAL A 572 -26.43 1.09 30.67
C VAL A 572 -26.82 1.13 29.21
N VAL A 573 -25.99 1.75 28.38
CA VAL A 573 -26.16 1.86 26.94
C VAL A 573 -25.31 0.78 26.25
N LYS A 574 -25.84 0.16 25.19
CA LYS A 574 -25.06 -0.69 24.30
C LYS A 574 -24.64 0.13 23.07
N PRO A 575 -23.34 0.26 22.76
CA PRO A 575 -22.91 0.86 21.51
C PRO A 575 -23.37 -0.01 20.31
N PRO A 576 -23.62 0.61 19.15
CA PRO A 576 -23.91 -0.10 17.92
C PRO A 576 -22.66 -0.78 17.35
N THR A 577 -22.85 -1.72 16.43
CA THR A 577 -21.74 -2.34 15.68
C THR A 577 -20.86 -1.26 15.02
N PRO A 578 -19.52 -1.37 15.11
CA PRO A 578 -18.60 -0.48 14.42
C PRO A 578 -18.76 -0.53 12.89
N LEU A 579 -18.45 0.57 12.20
CA LEU A 579 -18.50 0.70 10.74
C LEU A 579 -17.14 0.49 10.05
N ILE A 580 -16.07 0.32 10.82
CA ILE A 580 -14.73 0.07 10.27
C ILE A 580 -14.68 -1.29 9.52
N PRO A 581 -14.14 -1.36 8.28
CA PRO A 581 -14.09 -2.58 7.47
C PRO A 581 -13.32 -3.74 8.13
N ASP A 582 -13.56 -4.99 7.69
CA ASP A 582 -12.86 -6.19 8.19
C ASP A 582 -11.43 -6.31 7.65
N ASP A 583 -11.12 -5.64 6.54
CA ASP A 583 -9.79 -5.57 5.94
C ASP A 583 -9.02 -4.27 6.26
N HIS A 584 -9.63 -3.35 7.02
CA HIS A 584 -8.91 -2.21 7.56
C HIS A 584 -7.93 -2.68 8.65
N PRO A 585 -6.63 -2.36 8.55
CA PRO A 585 -5.63 -2.99 9.40
C PRO A 585 -5.68 -2.44 10.83
N LEU A 586 -5.87 -3.34 11.80
CA LEU A 586 -5.92 -3.06 13.23
C LEU A 586 -4.98 -4.03 13.96
N TRP A 587 -3.70 -3.68 14.03
CA TRP A 587 -2.62 -4.61 14.44
C TRP A 587 -2.69 -5.06 15.91
N MET A 588 -3.23 -4.22 16.80
CA MET A 588 -3.21 -4.43 18.27
C MET A 588 -4.53 -4.04 18.94
N SER A 589 -5.57 -3.83 18.15
CA SER A 589 -6.85 -3.27 18.58
C SER A 589 -8.01 -4.10 18.01
N SER A 590 -9.24 -3.71 18.32
CA SER A 590 -10.42 -4.31 17.70
C SER A 590 -11.36 -3.23 17.23
N LYS A 591 -12.30 -3.56 16.35
CA LYS A 591 -13.28 -2.63 15.79
C LYS A 591 -14.03 -1.78 16.84
N TRP A 592 -14.15 -2.29 18.07
CA TRP A 592 -14.71 -1.59 19.23
C TRP A 592 -13.92 -0.37 19.72
N LEU A 593 -12.83 0.04 19.04
CA LEU A 593 -12.30 1.40 19.13
C LEU A 593 -13.36 2.49 18.86
N SER A 594 -14.44 2.19 18.14
CA SER A 594 -15.57 3.11 17.96
C SER A 594 -16.19 3.61 19.28
N MET A 595 -16.15 2.82 20.37
CA MET A 595 -16.60 3.23 21.71
C MET A 595 -15.48 3.75 22.62
N ASN A 596 -14.25 3.81 22.13
CA ASN A 596 -13.08 4.36 22.83
C ASN A 596 -13.07 5.90 22.68
N VAL A 597 -14.04 6.55 23.34
CA VAL A 597 -14.32 7.99 23.19
C VAL A 597 -13.73 8.84 24.31
N LEU A 598 -13.46 10.11 24.00
CA LEU A 598 -13.11 11.13 24.99
C LEU A 598 -14.32 12.03 25.29
N MET A 599 -14.83 11.98 26.52
CA MET A 599 -15.77 12.99 27.01
C MET A 599 -15.03 14.30 27.30
N LEU A 600 -15.43 15.39 26.65
CA LEU A 600 -14.94 16.74 26.95
C LEU A 600 -15.66 17.28 28.20
N ASP A 601 -16.98 17.10 28.25
CA ASP A 601 -17.88 17.33 29.38
C ASP A 601 -19.16 16.50 29.24
N GLU A 602 -20.13 16.65 30.14
CA GLU A 602 -21.41 15.91 30.16
C GLU A 602 -22.33 16.13 28.93
N LYS A 603 -21.95 17.03 28.02
CA LYS A 603 -22.73 17.40 26.82
C LYS A 603 -21.91 17.35 25.53
N ARG A 604 -20.60 17.06 25.58
CA ARG A 604 -19.71 17.01 24.41
C ARG A 604 -18.80 15.78 24.44
N VAL A 605 -18.84 14.97 23.39
CA VAL A 605 -18.01 13.77 23.20
C VAL A 605 -17.22 13.84 21.90
N MET A 606 -15.97 13.42 21.94
CA MET A 606 -15.12 13.27 20.75
C MET A 606 -15.23 11.84 20.20
N VAL A 607 -15.52 11.74 18.90
CA VAL A 607 -15.87 10.50 18.18
C VAL A 607 -15.25 10.46 16.79
N ASP A 608 -15.02 9.25 16.28
CA ASP A 608 -14.50 9.02 14.93
C ASP A 608 -15.53 9.53 13.91
N ALA A 609 -15.09 10.42 13.01
CA ALA A 609 -15.91 11.03 11.97
C ALA A 609 -16.60 10.01 11.05
N ASN A 610 -16.01 8.82 10.89
CA ASN A 610 -16.54 7.73 10.07
C ASN A 610 -17.60 6.88 10.80
N GLU A 611 -17.61 6.85 12.13
CA GLU A 611 -18.47 5.98 12.94
C GLU A 611 -19.88 6.56 13.14
N SER A 612 -20.59 6.81 12.03
CA SER A 612 -21.88 7.50 12.01
C SER A 612 -23.01 6.83 12.82
N THR A 613 -22.89 5.54 13.15
CA THR A 613 -23.83 4.82 14.02
C THR A 613 -23.67 5.24 15.48
N ILE A 614 -22.45 5.30 16.02
CA ILE A 614 -22.22 5.72 17.41
C ILE A 614 -22.43 7.23 17.58
N GLN A 615 -22.16 8.03 16.54
CA GLN A 615 -22.52 9.46 16.52
C GLN A 615 -24.02 9.66 16.82
N LYS A 616 -24.89 8.96 16.07
CA LYS A 616 -26.36 9.00 16.27
C LYS A 616 -26.80 8.49 17.64
N MET A 617 -26.06 7.56 18.25
CA MET A 617 -26.31 7.09 19.61
C MET A 617 -25.99 8.17 20.65
N PHE A 618 -24.89 8.92 20.52
CA PHE A 618 -24.61 10.05 21.42
C PHE A 618 -25.60 11.20 21.22
N GLU A 619 -25.95 11.49 19.97
CA GLU A 619 -26.94 12.51 19.62
C GLU A 619 -28.33 12.20 20.24
N SER A 620 -28.76 10.93 20.26
CA SER A 620 -30.00 10.51 20.92
C SER A 620 -29.95 10.49 22.45
N LEU A 621 -28.76 10.46 23.06
CA LEU A 621 -28.54 10.69 24.49
C LEU A 621 -28.47 12.19 24.86
N GLY A 622 -28.62 13.10 23.89
CA GLY A 622 -28.49 14.54 24.10
C GLY A 622 -27.05 15.01 24.31
N ILE A 623 -26.08 14.30 23.73
CA ILE A 623 -24.64 14.61 23.81
C ILE A 623 -24.17 15.04 22.41
N LYS A 624 -23.64 16.26 22.28
CA LYS A 624 -23.08 16.80 21.02
C LYS A 624 -21.86 15.98 20.62
N THR A 625 -21.83 15.53 19.37
CA THR A 625 -20.67 14.89 18.75
C THR A 625 -19.66 15.94 18.26
N VAL A 626 -18.39 15.75 18.62
CA VAL A 626 -17.23 16.43 18.06
C VAL A 626 -16.51 15.40 17.19
N LYS A 627 -16.54 15.61 15.88
CA LYS A 627 -16.15 14.60 14.88
C LYS A 627 -14.71 14.82 14.46
N VAL A 628 -13.87 13.79 14.58
CA VAL A 628 -12.45 13.83 14.24
C VAL A 628 -12.11 12.57 13.45
N ASN A 629 -11.37 12.68 12.36
CA ASN A 629 -10.85 11.50 11.67
C ASN A 629 -9.57 11.02 12.39
N ILE A 630 -9.55 9.76 12.81
CA ILE A 630 -8.39 9.09 13.42
C ILE A 630 -8.21 7.67 12.84
N ARG A 631 -8.57 7.45 11.58
CA ARG A 631 -8.66 6.13 10.96
C ARG A 631 -7.29 5.49 10.76
N HIS A 632 -6.29 6.28 10.36
CA HIS A 632 -4.89 5.84 10.28
C HIS A 632 -4.16 5.86 11.64
N ALA A 633 -4.67 6.58 12.65
CA ALA A 633 -4.18 6.49 14.02
C ALA A 633 -4.72 5.24 14.76
N ASN A 634 -6.00 4.89 14.62
CA ASN A 634 -6.63 3.66 15.15
C ASN A 634 -5.89 2.38 14.70
N SER A 635 -5.37 2.41 13.48
CA SER A 635 -4.44 1.43 12.90
C SER A 635 -3.22 1.15 13.81
N LEU A 636 -2.58 2.20 14.35
CA LEU A 636 -1.45 2.07 15.29
C LEU A 636 -1.88 1.56 16.69
N GLY A 637 -3.17 1.30 16.89
CA GLY A 637 -3.80 0.88 18.14
C GLY A 637 -4.45 2.04 18.88
N GLY A 638 -5.27 1.71 19.89
CA GLY A 638 -5.94 2.69 20.78
C GLY A 638 -6.96 3.61 20.10
N GLY A 639 -7.76 4.33 20.90
CA GLY A 639 -8.70 5.37 20.44
C GLY A 639 -8.62 6.62 21.31
N PHE A 640 -9.57 7.55 21.19
CA PHE A 640 -9.51 8.87 21.85
C PHE A 640 -9.22 8.83 23.37
N HIS A 641 -9.66 7.79 24.07
CA HIS A 641 -9.34 7.62 25.50
C HIS A 641 -7.91 7.11 25.73
N CYS A 642 -7.37 6.20 24.90
CA CYS A 642 -5.97 5.75 25.01
C CYS A 642 -4.99 6.87 24.64
N TRP A 643 -5.30 7.59 23.57
CA TRP A 643 -4.48 8.64 22.95
C TRP A 643 -4.47 9.97 23.73
N THR A 644 -5.23 10.09 24.82
CA THR A 644 -5.29 11.32 25.63
C THR A 644 -5.22 11.03 27.14
N THR A 645 -4.92 12.04 27.95
CA THR A 645 -5.00 11.93 29.42
C THR A 645 -5.39 13.26 30.03
N ASP A 646 -6.46 13.25 30.80
CA ASP A 646 -7.10 14.40 31.41
C ASP A 646 -6.39 14.82 32.72
N VAL A 647 -5.29 15.56 32.56
CA VAL A 647 -4.51 16.14 33.68
C VAL A 647 -5.26 17.19 34.53
N ARG A 648 -6.41 17.71 34.05
CA ARG A 648 -7.27 18.65 34.79
C ARG A 648 -8.68 18.71 34.19
N ARG A 649 -9.69 18.53 35.03
CA ARG A 649 -11.10 18.86 34.72
C ARG A 649 -11.62 20.00 35.60
N ARG A 650 -12.78 20.57 35.26
CA ARG A 650 -13.56 21.45 36.13
C ARG A 650 -14.65 20.60 36.79
N GLY A 651 -14.61 20.45 38.11
CA GLY A 651 -15.52 19.59 38.87
C GLY A 651 -15.07 19.44 40.32
N THR A 652 -15.77 18.58 41.08
CA THR A 652 -15.48 18.22 42.47
C THR A 652 -15.46 16.69 42.63
N LEU A 653 -14.93 16.18 43.75
CA LEU A 653 -15.06 14.77 44.10
C LEU A 653 -16.53 14.44 44.40
N GLN A 654 -17.02 13.31 43.87
CA GLN A 654 -18.40 12.83 44.01
C GLN A 654 -18.41 11.30 44.18
N SER A 655 -19.40 10.74 44.88
CA SER A 655 -19.71 9.31 44.83
C SER A 655 -20.87 9.05 43.87
N TYR A 656 -20.83 7.89 43.21
CA TYR A 656 -21.88 7.41 42.29
C TYR A 656 -22.34 5.97 42.63
N PHE A 657 -22.01 5.51 43.85
CA PHE A 657 -22.35 4.23 44.46
C PHE A 657 -22.58 4.41 45.96
#